data_AF-A0A553XSD1-F1
#
_entry.id   AF-A0A553XSD1-F1
#
_cell.length_a   1.000
_cell.length_b   1.000
_cell.length_c   1.000
_cell.angle_alpha   90.00
_cell.angle_beta   90.00
_cell.angle_gamma   90.00
#
_symmetry.space_group_name_H-M   'P 1'
#
loop_
_entity.id
_entity.type
_entity.pdbx_description
1 polymer ?
#
loop_
_entity_poly.entity_id
_entity_poly.type
_entity_poly.pdbx_seq_one_letter_code
_entity_poly.pdbx_strand_id
1 'polypeptide(L)'
;MTKPTDNDREYWRTVLTDAGFTPVPRWAPHPVPGVDTHELPLPGELMDRLDRWGGEHGVPREAILLAAHTGVLAALSGERQVTTGCTVAATGPALPCRLSAAPVTWRELAQEAARVLADLTAHRRCAVPRLAAELGLDAVLFEAELDPYGHGGDPLGTSVLRLSVTRHGAGARLRTRHRTDALDAASAARIAGYHRTALTHFAADPDAPYGRLSLLSATERRFQLDELAGPRRALPDRRFHELFEERVRTHPDAVAAVHGGRHLTYRELNDRANRLGHALLAQGLTREGVVAVVTERTLDWMAAVLAVFKAGGVYLPVEPHFPPDRIAAMLTRAGCGLALTEPGSTTTLDQALAALPAVRTLRIDTALAAGHPTDDPGVRVAADQLAYIYFTSGSTGEPKGAMCEHAGFLNHLHAKIADLGIAEGHTVAQTAPQCFDISLWQLVAALLAGGRTHLVEQRVILDVERFVDTLATARVTVLQVVPSYLEAVLTHLERNPRPLPDLRCVSVTGEALKKALVQRWFAARPGIRLVNAYGLTETSDDTNHEVMDRAPDGDRIPLGPCVPNARVYVTDEHLEPVPLGAPGQIVFSGVCVGRGYVNDPERTRLAFGDDPHRPGQRLYQGGDFGRWLPGGKLEFLGRRDAQVKIRGFRIEIGEIENALLRVDGVRDGAVVVGGDDGRGTHLVAFYSGPRPLETDVLRARLGESLPAYMMPTAFHWHARLPLTGNGKIDKRTLT
;
A
#
# COMPACT_ATOMS: atom_id res chain seq x y z
N MET A 1 42.92 -33.90 17.57
CA MET A 1 42.45 -32.60 17.05
C MET A 1 43.11 -31.48 17.86
N THR A 2 43.76 -30.54 17.20
CA THR A 2 44.42 -29.37 17.79
C THR A 2 43.37 -28.42 18.40
N LYS A 3 43.66 -27.81 19.56
CA LYS A 3 42.73 -26.88 20.25
C LYS A 3 42.51 -25.61 19.41
N PRO A 4 41.31 -24.98 19.46
CA PRO A 4 41.05 -23.69 18.80
C PRO A 4 42.01 -22.61 19.31
N THR A 5 42.45 -21.74 18.42
CA THR A 5 43.32 -20.59 18.72
C THR A 5 42.49 -19.39 19.17
N ASP A 6 43.10 -18.40 19.84
CA ASP A 6 42.42 -17.13 20.17
C ASP A 6 41.97 -16.37 18.92
N ASN A 7 42.75 -16.46 17.84
CA ASN A 7 42.39 -15.93 16.52
C ASN A 7 41.11 -16.58 15.95
N ASP A 8 40.96 -17.91 16.11
CA ASP A 8 39.71 -18.59 15.71
C ASP A 8 38.51 -18.07 16.51
N ARG A 9 38.67 -17.81 17.81
CA ARG A 9 37.60 -17.28 18.66
C ARG A 9 37.25 -15.83 18.31
N GLU A 10 38.24 -15.01 17.99
CA GLU A 10 38.04 -13.60 17.62
C GLU A 10 37.31 -13.47 16.28
N TYR A 11 37.74 -14.20 15.25
CA TYR A 11 37.04 -14.27 13.96
C TYR A 11 35.54 -14.57 14.16
N TRP A 12 35.24 -15.63 14.92
CA TRP A 12 33.86 -16.04 15.14
C TRP A 12 33.08 -15.06 16.02
N ARG A 13 33.71 -14.35 16.97
CA ARG A 13 33.02 -13.26 17.68
C ARG A 13 32.55 -12.22 16.69
N THR A 14 33.42 -11.72 15.81
CA THR A 14 33.05 -10.70 14.81
C THR A 14 31.93 -11.19 13.91
N VAL A 15 32.04 -12.40 13.35
CA VAL A 15 31.01 -12.97 12.47
C VAL A 15 29.66 -13.11 13.18
N LEU A 16 29.66 -13.54 14.45
CA LEU A 16 28.44 -13.77 15.23
C LEU A 16 27.82 -12.49 15.80
N THR A 17 28.61 -11.51 16.24
CA THR A 17 28.09 -10.25 16.80
C THR A 17 27.53 -9.33 15.72
N ASP A 18 28.09 -9.38 14.52
CA ASP A 18 27.60 -8.61 13.39
C ASP A 18 26.49 -9.36 12.62
N ALA A 19 26.13 -10.58 13.02
CA ALA A 19 25.26 -11.47 12.26
C ALA A 19 23.83 -10.93 12.12
N GLY A 20 23.44 -10.64 10.88
CA GLY A 20 22.03 -10.58 10.50
C GLY A 20 21.45 -12.00 10.36
N PHE A 21 20.13 -12.13 10.42
CA PHE A 21 19.44 -13.40 10.24
C PHE A 21 18.61 -13.36 8.95
N THR A 22 18.74 -14.39 8.11
CA THR A 22 17.96 -14.49 6.86
C THR A 22 16.90 -15.58 7.01
N PRO A 23 15.61 -15.21 7.14
CA PRO A 23 14.55 -16.18 7.27
C PRO A 23 14.28 -16.88 5.95
N VAL A 24 13.97 -18.17 6.01
CA VAL A 24 13.38 -18.91 4.88
C VAL A 24 11.88 -18.62 4.85
N PRO A 25 11.27 -18.41 3.68
CA PRO A 25 9.84 -18.17 3.60
C PRO A 25 9.00 -19.30 4.22
N ARG A 26 7.88 -18.95 4.84
CA ARG A 26 6.90 -19.90 5.38
C ARG A 26 5.73 -20.00 4.39
N TRP A 27 5.78 -21.02 3.53
CA TRP A 27 4.82 -21.21 2.44
C TRP A 27 3.98 -22.49 2.57
N ALA A 28 4.11 -23.24 3.66
CA ALA A 28 3.19 -24.32 3.96
C ALA A 28 1.81 -23.74 4.35
N PRO A 29 0.75 -23.90 3.52
CA PRO A 29 -0.58 -23.36 3.83
C PRO A 29 -1.23 -24.09 5.02
N HIS A 30 -0.88 -25.36 5.19
CA HIS A 30 -1.31 -26.23 6.28
C HIS A 30 -0.06 -26.85 6.91
N PRO A 31 0.58 -26.16 7.87
CA PRO A 31 1.85 -26.58 8.40
C PRO A 31 1.71 -27.90 9.18
N VAL A 32 2.42 -28.95 8.72
CA VAL A 32 2.49 -30.25 9.38
C VAL A 32 3.95 -30.56 9.68
N PRO A 33 4.35 -30.79 10.94
CA PRO A 33 5.73 -31.10 11.29
C PRO A 33 6.23 -32.37 10.58
N GLY A 34 7.40 -32.28 9.97
CA GLY A 34 7.99 -33.36 9.18
C GLY A 34 9.16 -32.87 8.34
N VAL A 35 9.79 -33.79 7.61
CA VAL A 35 10.88 -33.49 6.68
C VAL A 35 10.61 -34.20 5.37
N ASP A 36 10.70 -33.47 4.27
CA ASP A 36 10.55 -34.01 2.93
C ASP A 36 11.75 -33.63 2.04
N THR A 37 11.90 -34.32 0.92
CA THR A 37 12.99 -34.14 -0.04
C THR A 37 12.43 -33.97 -1.43
N HIS A 38 12.87 -32.90 -2.10
CA HIS A 38 12.62 -32.68 -3.51
C HIS A 38 13.93 -32.75 -4.29
N GLU A 39 13.90 -33.38 -5.46
CA GLU A 39 15.04 -33.47 -6.37
C GLU A 39 14.70 -32.86 -7.73
N LEU A 40 15.62 -32.04 -8.23
CA LEU A 40 15.54 -31.37 -9.52
C LEU A 40 16.78 -31.74 -10.35
N PRO A 41 16.62 -32.33 -11.55
CA PRO A 41 17.75 -32.62 -12.41
C PRO A 41 18.41 -31.33 -12.92
N LEU A 42 19.74 -31.31 -12.92
CA LEU A 42 20.57 -30.28 -13.54
C LEU A 42 21.23 -30.88 -14.80
N PRO A 43 21.18 -30.18 -15.95
CA PRO A 43 21.87 -30.64 -17.16
C PRO A 43 23.36 -30.85 -16.92
N GLY A 44 23.93 -31.95 -17.42
CA GLY A 44 25.38 -32.24 -17.28
C GLY A 44 26.24 -31.12 -17.86
N GLU A 45 25.88 -30.64 -19.06
CA GLU A 45 26.55 -29.53 -19.74
C GLU A 45 26.57 -28.23 -18.92
N LEU A 46 25.53 -27.96 -18.13
CA LEU A 46 25.49 -26.80 -17.24
C LEU A 46 26.59 -26.90 -16.19
N MET A 47 26.69 -28.05 -15.53
CA MET A 47 27.72 -28.27 -14.52
C MET A 47 29.13 -28.29 -15.12
N ASP A 48 29.30 -28.90 -16.29
CA ASP A 48 30.61 -28.91 -16.97
C ASP A 48 31.07 -27.50 -17.35
N ARG A 49 30.15 -26.60 -17.74
CA ARG A 49 30.47 -25.19 -17.98
C ARG A 49 30.90 -24.45 -16.72
N LEU A 50 30.18 -24.64 -15.63
CA LEU A 50 30.50 -24.00 -14.33
C LEU A 50 31.83 -24.52 -13.78
N ASP A 51 32.07 -25.83 -13.85
CA ASP A 51 33.31 -26.46 -13.41
C ASP A 51 34.50 -25.97 -14.23
N ARG A 52 34.34 -25.84 -15.56
CA ARG A 52 35.37 -25.27 -16.45
C ARG A 52 35.69 -23.82 -16.09
N TRP A 53 34.65 -22.98 -15.95
CA TRP A 53 34.83 -21.59 -15.57
C TRP A 53 35.54 -21.46 -14.22
N GLY A 54 35.14 -22.27 -13.23
CA GLY A 54 35.79 -22.30 -11.91
C GLY A 54 37.27 -22.66 -12.00
N GLY A 55 37.61 -23.68 -12.80
CA GLY A 55 38.99 -24.08 -13.05
C GLY A 55 39.84 -22.98 -13.70
N GLU A 56 39.30 -22.27 -14.69
CA GLU A 56 39.98 -21.16 -15.38
C GLU A 56 40.25 -19.95 -14.47
N HIS A 57 39.39 -19.73 -13.46
CA HIS A 57 39.44 -18.55 -12.61
C HIS A 57 39.91 -18.83 -11.17
N GLY A 58 40.32 -20.06 -10.87
CA GLY A 58 40.74 -20.47 -9.53
C GLY A 58 39.62 -20.39 -8.48
N VAL A 59 38.37 -20.50 -8.90
CA VAL A 59 37.18 -20.45 -8.03
C VAL A 59 36.64 -21.88 -7.85
N PRO A 60 36.61 -22.43 -6.62
CA PRO A 60 36.10 -23.78 -6.40
C PRO A 60 34.60 -23.84 -6.70
N ARG A 61 34.12 -25.00 -7.17
CA ARG A 61 32.69 -25.21 -7.47
C ARG A 61 31.80 -24.90 -6.28
N GLU A 62 32.26 -25.21 -5.07
CA GLU A 62 31.58 -24.95 -3.81
C GLU A 62 31.28 -23.44 -3.65
N ALA A 63 32.19 -22.57 -4.10
CA ALA A 63 31.99 -21.12 -4.09
C ALA A 63 30.96 -20.66 -5.15
N ILE A 64 30.93 -21.31 -6.32
CA ILE A 64 29.92 -21.04 -7.36
C ILE A 64 28.52 -21.41 -6.84
N LEU A 65 28.39 -22.58 -6.20
CA LEU A 65 27.14 -23.01 -5.58
C LEU A 65 26.72 -22.07 -4.44
N LEU A 66 27.68 -21.61 -3.62
CA LEU A 66 27.43 -20.63 -2.57
C LEU A 66 26.99 -19.28 -3.13
N ALA A 67 27.60 -18.80 -4.21
CA ALA A 67 27.19 -17.57 -4.88
C ALA A 67 25.75 -17.66 -5.42
N ALA A 68 25.41 -18.76 -6.09
CA ALA A 68 24.04 -18.99 -6.57
C ALA A 68 23.04 -19.06 -5.41
N HIS A 69 23.39 -19.77 -4.33
CA HIS A 69 22.56 -19.87 -3.14
C HIS A 69 22.35 -18.50 -2.45
N THR A 70 23.42 -17.71 -2.33
CA THR A 70 23.37 -16.34 -1.83
C THR A 70 22.46 -15.46 -2.67
N GLY A 71 22.57 -15.51 -4.00
CA GLY A 71 21.71 -14.75 -4.92
C GLY A 71 20.23 -15.11 -4.76
N VAL A 72 19.91 -16.41 -4.62
CA VAL A 72 18.53 -16.86 -4.37
C VAL A 72 18.01 -16.40 -3.01
N LEU A 73 18.80 -16.55 -1.95
CA LEU A 73 18.38 -16.10 -0.61
C LEU A 73 18.16 -14.58 -0.56
N ALA A 74 19.00 -13.80 -1.24
CA ALA A 74 18.85 -12.35 -1.34
C ALA A 74 17.55 -11.98 -2.06
N ALA A 75 17.23 -12.67 -3.16
CA ALA A 75 15.98 -12.47 -3.88
C ALA A 75 14.74 -12.89 -3.06
N LEU A 76 14.84 -13.96 -2.25
CA LEU A 76 13.75 -14.44 -1.41
C LEU A 76 13.48 -13.54 -0.19
N SER A 77 14.53 -12.97 0.39
CA SER A 77 14.43 -12.13 1.59
C SER A 77 14.27 -10.64 1.28
N GLY A 78 14.67 -10.21 0.08
CA GLY A 78 14.84 -8.79 -0.27
C GLY A 78 16.06 -8.14 0.40
N GLU A 79 16.90 -8.92 1.10
CA GLU A 79 18.07 -8.42 1.81
C GLU A 79 19.34 -8.50 0.96
N ARG A 80 20.19 -7.49 1.09
CA ARG A 80 21.53 -7.48 0.45
C ARG A 80 22.59 -8.20 1.27
N GLN A 81 22.33 -8.48 2.53
CA GLN A 81 23.21 -9.23 3.41
C GLN A 81 22.48 -10.50 3.80
N VAL A 82 23.02 -11.65 3.40
CA VAL A 82 22.39 -12.93 3.67
C VAL A 82 23.25 -13.78 4.59
N THR A 83 22.58 -14.52 5.46
CA THR A 83 23.17 -15.48 6.38
C THR A 83 22.57 -16.85 6.11
N THR A 84 23.44 -17.82 5.87
CA THR A 84 23.10 -19.22 5.62
C THR A 84 24.07 -20.12 6.37
N GLY A 85 23.73 -21.39 6.54
CA GLY A 85 24.69 -22.40 6.95
C GLY A 85 25.48 -22.87 5.74
N CYS A 86 26.80 -23.03 5.87
CA CYS A 86 27.60 -23.63 4.82
C CYS A 86 28.49 -24.73 5.38
N THR A 87 28.41 -25.91 4.78
CA THR A 87 29.31 -27.03 5.08
C THR A 87 30.60 -26.86 4.29
N VAL A 88 31.73 -26.79 5.00
CA VAL A 88 33.05 -26.48 4.41
C VAL A 88 33.98 -27.69 4.27
N ALA A 89 33.55 -28.87 4.70
CA ALA A 89 34.28 -30.12 4.54
C ALA A 89 33.31 -31.30 4.39
N ALA A 90 33.79 -32.43 3.88
CA ALA A 90 32.97 -33.63 3.70
C ALA A 90 32.40 -34.21 5.01
N THR A 91 32.91 -33.77 6.17
CA THR A 91 32.40 -34.16 7.48
C THR A 91 32.43 -32.94 8.40
N GLY A 92 31.36 -32.71 9.15
CA GLY A 92 31.26 -31.62 10.13
C GLY A 92 29.95 -30.85 10.01
N PRO A 93 29.58 -30.06 11.02
CA PRO A 93 28.36 -29.26 10.97
C PRO A 93 28.50 -28.11 9.99
N ALA A 94 27.38 -27.63 9.45
CA ALA A 94 27.33 -26.37 8.76
C ALA A 94 27.73 -25.22 9.70
N LEU A 95 28.50 -24.28 9.16
CA LEU A 95 28.97 -23.10 9.87
C LEU A 95 28.18 -21.88 9.40
N PRO A 96 27.85 -20.91 10.27
CA PRO A 96 27.23 -19.66 9.85
C PRO A 96 28.11 -18.98 8.80
N CYS A 97 27.49 -18.65 7.67
CA CYS A 97 28.14 -18.15 6.48
C CYS A 97 27.39 -16.90 6.03
N ARG A 98 28.09 -15.78 6.00
CA ARG A 98 27.53 -14.47 5.64
C ARG A 98 28.13 -14.01 4.32
N LEU A 99 27.27 -13.51 3.44
CA LEU A 99 27.69 -12.93 2.17
C LEU A 99 26.94 -11.64 1.87
N SER A 100 27.66 -10.71 1.25
CA SER A 100 27.09 -9.50 0.67
C SER A 100 26.64 -9.78 -0.76
N ALA A 101 25.33 -9.75 -0.97
CA ALA A 101 24.68 -9.73 -2.26
C ALA A 101 24.54 -8.26 -2.74
N ALA A 102 25.64 -7.50 -2.67
CA ALA A 102 25.72 -6.13 -3.21
C ALA A 102 25.45 -6.14 -4.73
N PRO A 103 25.13 -5.01 -5.39
CA PRO A 103 25.00 -4.97 -6.85
C PRO A 103 26.34 -5.31 -7.52
N VAL A 104 26.53 -6.60 -7.79
CA VAL A 104 27.75 -7.20 -8.34
C VAL A 104 27.39 -8.17 -9.46
N THR A 105 28.40 -8.62 -10.18
CA THR A 105 28.31 -9.70 -11.17
C THR A 105 28.32 -11.07 -10.50
N TRP A 106 27.90 -12.12 -11.23
CA TRP A 106 28.03 -13.50 -10.76
C TRP A 106 29.48 -13.88 -10.42
N ARG A 107 30.44 -13.41 -11.23
CA ARG A 107 31.88 -13.59 -11.03
C ARG A 107 32.33 -13.03 -9.68
N GLU A 108 32.02 -11.75 -9.42
CA GLU A 108 32.42 -11.07 -8.18
C GLU A 108 31.81 -11.75 -6.96
N LEU A 109 30.53 -12.17 -7.06
CA LEU A 109 29.87 -12.90 -5.98
C LEU A 109 30.54 -14.27 -5.71
N ALA A 110 30.98 -14.97 -6.75
CA ALA A 110 31.73 -16.23 -6.61
C ALA A 110 33.11 -16.04 -5.99
N GLN A 111 33.79 -14.95 -6.32
CA GLN A 111 35.10 -14.61 -5.74
C GLN A 111 34.98 -14.23 -4.27
N GLU A 112 33.94 -13.49 -3.89
CA GLU A 112 33.60 -13.25 -2.47
C GLU A 112 33.29 -14.56 -1.75
N ALA A 113 32.44 -15.41 -2.35
CA ALA A 113 32.10 -16.72 -1.80
C ALA A 113 33.34 -17.61 -1.60
N ALA A 114 34.30 -17.57 -2.52
CA ALA A 114 35.56 -18.29 -2.39
C ALA A 114 36.41 -17.80 -1.21
N ARG A 115 36.49 -16.47 -1.01
CA ARG A 115 37.17 -15.87 0.16
C ARG A 115 36.49 -16.28 1.46
N VAL A 116 35.17 -16.15 1.54
CA VAL A 116 34.39 -16.56 2.73
C VAL A 116 34.58 -18.05 3.03
N LEU A 117 34.52 -18.93 2.02
CA LEU A 117 34.76 -20.36 2.22
C LEU A 117 36.17 -20.66 2.74
N ALA A 118 37.19 -19.93 2.27
CA ALA A 118 38.56 -20.08 2.75
C ALA A 118 38.67 -19.69 4.24
N ASP A 119 38.05 -18.58 4.65
CA ASP A 119 38.04 -18.11 6.04
C ASP A 119 37.30 -19.10 6.95
N LEU A 120 36.10 -19.53 6.55
CA LEU A 120 35.33 -20.54 7.28
C LEU A 120 36.12 -21.84 7.45
N THR A 121 36.83 -22.27 6.41
CA THR A 121 37.69 -23.45 6.43
C THR A 121 38.87 -23.29 7.39
N ALA A 122 39.51 -22.12 7.42
CA ALA A 122 40.63 -21.82 8.30
C ALA A 122 40.21 -21.83 9.78
N HIS A 123 39.01 -21.35 10.08
CA HIS A 123 38.49 -21.16 11.44
C HIS A 123 37.50 -22.23 11.91
N ARG A 124 37.27 -23.30 11.13
CA ARG A 124 36.30 -24.38 11.44
C ARG A 124 36.53 -25.16 12.75
N ARG A 125 37.67 -24.97 13.40
CA ARG A 125 38.05 -25.66 14.66
C ARG A 125 37.35 -25.09 15.88
N CYS A 126 36.77 -23.89 15.78
CA CYS A 126 36.05 -23.26 16.88
C CYS A 126 34.67 -23.92 17.07
N ALA A 127 34.28 -24.15 18.33
CA ALA A 127 32.95 -24.65 18.66
C ALA A 127 31.93 -23.51 18.59
N VAL A 128 31.49 -23.15 17.37
CA VAL A 128 30.61 -22.00 17.10
C VAL A 128 29.34 -21.99 17.96
N PRO A 129 28.60 -23.11 18.15
CA PRO A 129 27.39 -23.10 18.98
C PRO A 129 27.68 -22.75 20.45
N ARG A 130 28.82 -23.20 20.98
CA ARG A 130 29.23 -22.88 22.35
C ARG A 130 29.62 -21.40 22.48
N LEU A 131 30.34 -20.86 21.50
CA LEU A 131 30.71 -19.45 21.49
C LEU A 131 29.47 -18.55 21.34
N ALA A 132 28.51 -18.92 20.50
CA ALA A 132 27.24 -18.20 20.38
C ALA A 132 26.49 -18.17 21.71
N ALA A 133 26.41 -19.30 22.42
CA ALA A 133 25.82 -19.37 23.76
C ALA A 133 26.60 -18.51 24.79
N GLU A 134 27.93 -18.50 24.75
CA GLU A 134 28.77 -17.62 25.59
C GLU A 134 28.53 -16.13 25.31
N LEU A 135 28.13 -15.76 24.08
CA LEU A 135 27.78 -14.39 23.68
C LEU A 135 26.31 -14.05 23.92
N GLY A 136 25.49 -14.99 24.43
CA GLY A 136 24.06 -14.78 24.65
C GLY A 136 23.23 -14.67 23.36
N LEU A 137 23.71 -15.23 22.25
CA LEU A 137 23.00 -15.22 20.96
C LEU A 137 21.99 -16.36 20.86
N ASP A 138 21.00 -16.19 19.97
CA ASP A 138 19.96 -17.19 19.71
C ASP A 138 20.53 -18.55 19.31
N ALA A 139 19.81 -19.61 19.68
CA ALA A 139 20.19 -21.00 19.34
C ALA A 139 20.12 -21.28 17.82
N VAL A 140 19.40 -20.46 17.05
CA VAL A 140 19.24 -20.61 15.60
C VAL A 140 20.06 -19.54 14.89
N LEU A 141 21.19 -19.95 14.32
CA LEU A 141 22.11 -19.02 13.63
C LEU A 141 21.78 -18.82 12.15
N PHE A 142 21.02 -19.75 11.56
CA PHE A 142 20.58 -19.72 10.16
C PHE A 142 19.42 -20.70 9.93
N GLU A 143 18.58 -20.44 8.92
CA GLU A 143 17.47 -21.34 8.54
C GLU A 143 17.69 -22.07 7.22
N ALA A 144 18.46 -21.48 6.32
CA ALA A 144 18.90 -22.12 5.10
C ALA A 144 20.30 -22.70 5.30
N GLU A 145 20.60 -23.81 4.62
CA GLU A 145 21.90 -24.45 4.61
C GLU A 145 22.28 -24.85 3.18
N LEU A 146 23.52 -24.58 2.79
CA LEU A 146 24.15 -25.16 1.61
C LEU A 146 25.14 -26.24 2.03
N ASP A 147 24.88 -27.47 1.55
CA ASP A 147 25.81 -28.59 1.59
C ASP A 147 26.30 -28.89 0.17
N PRO A 148 27.45 -28.32 -0.24
CA PRO A 148 27.94 -28.47 -1.60
C PRO A 148 28.52 -29.87 -1.88
N TYR A 149 28.68 -30.72 -0.85
CA TYR A 149 29.24 -32.07 -0.97
C TYR A 149 28.16 -33.16 -1.03
N GLY A 150 26.94 -32.86 -0.60
CA GLY A 150 25.77 -33.72 -0.76
C GLY A 150 25.64 -34.84 0.27
N HIS A 151 26.14 -34.62 1.48
CA HIS A 151 25.95 -35.46 2.65
C HIS A 151 24.49 -35.39 3.14
N GLY A 152 23.64 -36.27 2.59
CA GLY A 152 22.21 -36.33 2.90
C GLY A 152 21.83 -37.08 4.19
N GLY A 153 22.80 -37.46 5.04
CA GLY A 153 22.58 -38.38 6.17
C GLY A 153 22.11 -37.73 7.48
N ASP A 154 22.50 -36.48 7.75
CA ASP A 154 22.24 -35.85 9.05
C ASP A 154 20.84 -35.22 9.14
N PRO A 155 20.20 -35.18 10.32
CA PRO A 155 18.95 -34.43 10.54
C PRO A 155 19.11 -32.96 10.11
N LEU A 156 18.01 -32.32 9.69
CA LEU A 156 18.01 -30.87 9.39
C LEU A 156 18.32 -30.01 10.63
N GLY A 157 18.30 -30.60 11.84
CA GLY A 157 18.50 -29.86 13.09
C GLY A 157 17.46 -28.75 13.22
N THR A 158 17.93 -27.52 13.41
CA THR A 158 17.10 -26.30 13.46
C THR A 158 16.86 -25.66 12.09
N SER A 159 17.54 -26.12 11.04
CA SER A 159 17.39 -25.57 9.69
C SER A 159 16.04 -25.94 9.07
N VAL A 160 15.53 -25.03 8.26
CA VAL A 160 14.27 -25.15 7.53
C VAL A 160 14.49 -25.76 6.15
N LEU A 161 15.62 -25.41 5.51
CA LEU A 161 15.95 -25.82 4.14
C LEU A 161 17.44 -26.15 4.04
N ARG A 162 17.77 -27.33 3.53
CA ARG A 162 19.13 -27.68 3.08
C ARG A 162 19.15 -27.92 1.58
N LEU A 163 20.03 -27.24 0.87
CA LEU A 163 20.32 -27.44 -0.54
C LEU A 163 21.59 -28.28 -0.69
N SER A 164 21.58 -29.25 -1.61
CA SER A 164 22.79 -29.97 -2.03
C SER A 164 22.79 -30.22 -3.51
N VAL A 165 23.98 -30.30 -4.12
CA VAL A 165 24.15 -30.66 -5.53
C VAL A 165 25.07 -31.88 -5.63
N THR A 166 24.56 -33.01 -6.12
CA THR A 166 25.34 -34.24 -6.29
C THR A 166 25.44 -34.61 -7.76
N ARG A 167 26.62 -35.05 -8.21
CA ARG A 167 26.78 -35.67 -9.53
C ARG A 167 26.31 -37.12 -9.48
N HIS A 168 25.54 -37.53 -10.48
CA HIS A 168 25.10 -38.91 -10.70
C HIS A 168 25.35 -39.27 -12.17
N GLY A 169 26.41 -40.03 -12.43
CA GLY A 169 26.84 -40.36 -13.80
C GLY A 169 27.22 -39.10 -14.59
N ALA A 170 26.65 -38.92 -15.79
CA ALA A 170 26.88 -37.76 -16.65
C ALA A 170 26.02 -36.53 -16.28
N GLY A 171 25.12 -36.63 -15.28
CA GLY A 171 24.26 -35.53 -14.85
C GLY A 171 24.53 -35.09 -13.41
N ALA A 172 23.86 -34.03 -12.99
CA ALA A 172 23.80 -33.63 -11.58
C ALA A 172 22.35 -33.51 -11.11
N ARG A 173 22.15 -33.63 -9.80
CA ARG A 173 20.87 -33.43 -9.13
C ARG A 173 21.02 -32.36 -8.08
N LEU A 174 20.12 -31.39 -8.11
CA LEU A 174 19.91 -30.47 -7.02
C LEU A 174 18.86 -31.07 -6.10
N ARG A 175 19.18 -31.21 -4.82
CA ARG A 175 18.29 -31.78 -3.81
C ARG A 175 18.04 -30.76 -2.72
N THR A 176 16.76 -30.49 -2.46
CA THR A 176 16.29 -29.69 -1.32
C THR A 176 15.67 -30.61 -0.29
N ARG A 177 16.25 -30.66 0.91
CA ARG A 177 15.62 -31.28 2.08
C ARG A 177 15.03 -30.16 2.93
N HIS A 178 13.76 -30.27 3.30
CA HIS A 178 13.04 -29.15 3.91
C HIS A 178 12.04 -29.61 4.97
N ARG A 179 11.70 -28.70 5.90
CA ARG A 179 10.64 -28.96 6.88
C ARG A 179 9.26 -28.70 6.30
N THR A 180 8.35 -29.66 6.45
CA THR A 180 7.00 -29.61 5.88
C THR A 180 6.03 -28.67 6.62
N ASP A 181 6.40 -28.22 7.82
CA ASP A 181 5.68 -27.17 8.56
C ASP A 181 6.06 -25.75 8.11
N ALA A 182 7.10 -25.62 7.28
CA ALA A 182 7.55 -24.35 6.75
C ALA A 182 7.36 -24.26 5.23
N LEU A 183 7.69 -25.32 4.49
CA LEU A 183 7.63 -25.37 3.04
C LEU A 183 6.85 -26.62 2.61
N ASP A 184 5.87 -26.47 1.71
CA ASP A 184 5.27 -27.61 1.04
C ASP A 184 6.13 -28.07 -0.17
N ALA A 185 5.77 -29.21 -0.77
CA ALA A 185 6.53 -29.77 -1.89
C ALA A 185 6.61 -28.82 -3.10
N ALA A 186 5.54 -28.06 -3.36
CA ALA A 186 5.52 -27.07 -4.46
C ALA A 186 6.46 -25.89 -4.17
N SER A 187 6.52 -25.45 -2.92
CA SER A 187 7.42 -24.42 -2.42
C SER A 187 8.89 -24.83 -2.52
N ALA A 188 9.22 -26.05 -2.09
CA ALA A 188 10.56 -26.60 -2.23
C ALA A 188 10.98 -26.72 -3.70
N ALA A 189 10.08 -27.20 -4.57
CA ALA A 189 10.31 -27.27 -6.02
C ALA A 189 10.56 -25.89 -6.64
N ARG A 190 9.84 -24.87 -6.17
CA ARG A 190 10.02 -23.47 -6.60
C ARG A 190 11.40 -22.94 -6.22
N ILE A 191 11.81 -23.12 -4.97
CA ILE A 191 13.14 -22.70 -4.49
C ILE A 191 14.25 -23.45 -5.25
N ALA A 192 14.10 -24.75 -5.47
CA ALA A 192 15.01 -25.54 -6.31
C ALA A 192 15.09 -24.98 -7.74
N GLY A 193 13.96 -24.57 -8.30
CA GLY A 193 13.86 -23.90 -9.59
C GLY A 193 14.67 -22.60 -9.65
N TYR A 194 14.57 -21.74 -8.64
CA TYR A 194 15.36 -20.50 -8.56
C TYR A 194 16.86 -20.76 -8.56
N HIS A 195 17.33 -21.78 -7.83
CA HIS A 195 18.74 -22.15 -7.82
C HIS A 195 19.21 -22.66 -9.19
N ARG A 196 18.41 -23.47 -9.87
CA ARG A 196 18.72 -23.90 -11.25
C ARG A 196 18.81 -22.70 -12.19
N THR A 197 17.88 -21.74 -12.09
CA THR A 197 17.90 -20.51 -12.90
C THR A 197 19.16 -19.69 -12.62
N ALA A 198 19.50 -19.49 -11.33
CA ALA A 198 20.72 -18.78 -10.92
C ALA A 198 21.99 -19.42 -11.51
N LEU A 199 22.14 -20.74 -11.39
CA LEU A 199 23.27 -21.47 -11.97
C LEU A 199 23.31 -21.35 -13.51
N THR A 200 22.13 -21.36 -14.16
CA THR A 200 22.02 -21.20 -15.61
C THR A 200 22.46 -19.80 -16.04
N HIS A 201 22.03 -18.75 -15.34
CA HIS A 201 22.44 -17.38 -15.60
C HIS A 201 23.94 -17.19 -15.40
N PHE A 202 24.49 -17.71 -14.30
CA PHE A 202 25.93 -17.71 -14.07
C PHE A 202 26.67 -18.33 -15.24
N ALA A 203 26.30 -19.56 -15.61
CA ALA A 203 27.00 -20.29 -16.66
C ALA A 203 26.94 -19.55 -18.00
N ALA A 204 25.81 -18.90 -18.29
CA ALA A 204 25.57 -18.14 -19.52
C ALA A 204 26.45 -16.90 -19.61
N ASP A 205 26.46 -16.06 -18.58
CA ASP A 205 27.24 -14.83 -18.51
C ASP A 205 27.65 -14.51 -17.06
N PRO A 206 28.89 -14.90 -16.66
CA PRO A 206 29.43 -14.61 -15.33
C PRO A 206 29.60 -13.12 -15.03
N ASP A 207 29.68 -12.26 -16.06
CA ASP A 207 29.87 -10.82 -15.93
C ASP A 207 28.54 -10.05 -15.94
N ALA A 208 27.40 -10.75 -16.09
CA ALA A 208 26.09 -10.15 -15.95
C ALA A 208 25.81 -9.74 -14.49
N PRO A 209 25.18 -8.57 -14.26
CA PRO A 209 24.71 -8.20 -12.92
C PRO A 209 23.64 -9.18 -12.45
N TYR A 210 23.91 -9.94 -11.39
CA TYR A 210 23.02 -11.05 -11.02
C TYR A 210 21.62 -10.56 -10.62
N GLY A 211 21.54 -9.39 -9.97
CA GLY A 211 20.30 -8.77 -9.51
C GLY A 211 19.41 -8.19 -10.62
N ARG A 212 19.85 -8.19 -11.89
CA ARG A 212 19.04 -7.75 -13.05
C ARG A 212 18.34 -8.88 -13.78
N LEU A 213 18.61 -10.12 -13.39
CA LEU A 213 18.10 -11.29 -14.09
C LEU A 213 17.02 -11.97 -13.23
N SER A 214 15.81 -12.10 -13.78
CA SER A 214 14.69 -12.71 -13.07
C SER A 214 14.98 -14.19 -12.76
N LEU A 215 14.86 -14.58 -11.49
CA LEU A 215 14.98 -16.00 -11.11
C LEU A 215 13.72 -16.81 -11.41
N LEU A 216 12.61 -16.13 -11.74
CA LEU A 216 11.30 -16.73 -11.90
C LEU A 216 11.26 -17.62 -13.14
N SER A 217 10.57 -18.75 -13.02
CA SER A 217 10.21 -19.54 -14.20
C SER A 217 9.22 -18.76 -15.09
N ALA A 218 9.17 -19.08 -16.39
CA ALA A 218 8.18 -18.51 -17.29
C ALA A 218 6.74 -18.70 -16.80
N THR A 219 6.45 -19.84 -16.17
CA THR A 219 5.13 -20.13 -15.56
C THR A 219 4.82 -19.22 -14.38
N GLU A 220 5.78 -19.00 -13.48
CA GLU A 220 5.59 -18.10 -12.35
C GLU A 220 5.47 -16.64 -12.79
N ARG A 221 6.30 -16.22 -13.74
CA ARG A 221 6.23 -14.87 -14.31
C ARG A 221 4.87 -14.62 -14.97
N ARG A 222 4.35 -15.58 -15.74
CA ARG A 222 3.00 -15.52 -16.32
C ARG A 222 1.92 -15.45 -15.22
N PHE A 223 2.04 -16.29 -14.19
CA PHE A 223 1.10 -16.27 -13.07
C PHE A 223 1.02 -14.89 -12.42
N GLN A 224 2.16 -14.28 -12.10
CA GLN A 224 2.20 -12.97 -11.45
C GLN A 224 1.75 -11.81 -12.37
N LEU A 225 2.08 -11.84 -13.66
CA LEU A 225 1.75 -10.75 -14.59
C LEU A 225 0.34 -10.83 -15.18
N ASP A 226 -0.17 -12.05 -15.37
CA ASP A 226 -1.39 -12.30 -16.14
C ASP A 226 -2.51 -12.85 -15.24
N GLU A 227 -2.21 -13.84 -14.40
CA GLU A 227 -3.23 -14.61 -13.67
C GLU A 227 -3.64 -13.94 -12.34
N LEU A 228 -2.76 -13.13 -11.74
CA LEU A 228 -3.07 -12.30 -10.56
C LEU A 228 -3.74 -10.97 -10.91
N ALA A 229 -3.83 -10.63 -12.20
CA ALA A 229 -4.55 -9.44 -12.64
C ALA A 229 -6.04 -9.53 -12.29
N GLY A 230 -6.65 -8.39 -12.01
CA GLY A 230 -8.09 -8.32 -11.84
C GLY A 230 -8.82 -8.77 -13.11
N PRO A 231 -9.99 -9.43 -12.97
CA PRO A 231 -10.68 -9.99 -14.12
C PRO A 231 -11.02 -8.89 -15.13
N ARG A 232 -10.96 -9.22 -16.42
CA ARG A 232 -11.35 -8.26 -17.46
C ARG A 232 -12.86 -8.05 -17.41
N ARG A 233 -13.28 -6.79 -17.31
CA ARG A 233 -14.69 -6.38 -17.41
C ARG A 233 -14.83 -5.31 -18.48
N ALA A 234 -15.67 -5.57 -19.48
CA ALA A 234 -16.04 -4.53 -20.43
C ALA A 234 -16.76 -3.40 -19.71
N LEU A 235 -16.25 -2.17 -19.83
CA LEU A 235 -16.93 -0.98 -19.34
C LEU A 235 -17.88 -0.49 -20.44
N PRO A 236 -19.09 -0.01 -20.09
CA PRO A 236 -19.97 0.60 -21.07
C PRO A 236 -19.32 1.86 -21.65
N ASP A 237 -19.64 2.20 -22.89
CA ASP A 237 -19.27 3.50 -23.47
C ASP A 237 -20.22 4.60 -22.97
N ARG A 238 -20.26 4.74 -21.64
CA ARG A 238 -21.02 5.74 -20.88
C ARG A 238 -20.21 6.15 -19.67
N ARG A 239 -20.53 7.30 -19.10
CA ARG A 239 -19.96 7.80 -17.85
C ARG A 239 -20.99 7.68 -16.73
N PHE A 240 -20.50 7.84 -15.51
CA PHE A 240 -21.31 7.72 -14.30
C PHE A 240 -22.62 8.54 -14.38
N HIS A 241 -22.56 9.81 -14.79
CA HIS A 241 -23.74 10.68 -14.83
C HIS A 241 -24.79 10.20 -15.84
N GLU A 242 -24.36 9.63 -16.97
CA GLU A 242 -25.28 9.13 -17.99
C GLU A 242 -26.00 7.84 -17.55
N LEU A 243 -25.32 7.01 -16.75
CA LEU A 243 -25.94 5.83 -16.12
C LEU A 243 -26.89 6.24 -14.98
N PHE A 244 -26.58 7.33 -14.28
CA PHE A 244 -27.50 7.94 -13.31
C PHE A 244 -28.77 8.47 -14.01
N GLU A 245 -28.64 9.18 -15.14
CA GLU A 245 -29.78 9.66 -15.94
C GLU A 245 -30.70 8.52 -16.41
N GLU A 246 -30.13 7.37 -16.77
CA GLU A 246 -30.90 6.14 -17.04
C GLU A 246 -31.72 5.67 -15.84
N ARG A 247 -31.15 5.73 -14.64
CA ARG A 247 -31.85 5.40 -13.40
C ARG A 247 -32.95 6.41 -13.10
N VAL A 248 -32.69 7.70 -13.31
CA VAL A 248 -33.71 8.75 -13.18
C VAL A 248 -34.91 8.49 -14.08
N ARG A 249 -34.69 8.10 -15.34
CA ARG A 249 -35.80 7.80 -16.27
C ARG A 249 -36.61 6.57 -15.88
N THR A 250 -35.99 5.59 -15.23
CA THR A 250 -36.64 4.31 -14.89
C THR A 250 -37.29 4.32 -13.50
N HIS A 251 -36.72 5.05 -12.54
CA HIS A 251 -37.16 5.09 -11.13
C HIS A 251 -37.18 6.52 -10.58
N PRO A 252 -37.90 7.46 -11.23
CA PRO A 252 -37.75 8.87 -10.92
C PRO A 252 -38.22 9.26 -9.51
N ASP A 253 -39.24 8.58 -8.99
CA ASP A 253 -39.88 8.90 -7.70
C ASP A 253 -39.25 8.11 -6.53
N ALA A 254 -38.28 7.24 -6.80
CA ALA A 254 -37.51 6.57 -5.76
C ALA A 254 -36.62 7.58 -5.02
N VAL A 255 -36.40 7.37 -3.72
CA VAL A 255 -35.51 8.23 -2.92
C VAL A 255 -34.05 7.94 -3.31
N ALA A 256 -33.32 8.97 -3.75
CA ALA A 256 -31.91 8.87 -4.12
C ALA A 256 -30.98 9.25 -2.96
N ALA A 257 -31.35 10.27 -2.18
CA ALA A 257 -30.47 10.83 -1.14
C ALA A 257 -31.25 11.31 0.08
N VAL A 258 -30.64 11.19 1.26
CA VAL A 258 -31.22 11.60 2.55
C VAL A 258 -30.18 12.35 3.38
N HIS A 259 -30.57 13.47 3.99
CA HIS A 259 -29.75 14.25 4.93
C HIS A 259 -30.64 15.05 5.89
N GLY A 260 -30.37 15.00 7.21
CA GLY A 260 -31.05 15.84 8.19
C GLY A 260 -32.59 15.79 8.16
N GLY A 261 -33.17 14.60 7.94
CA GLY A 261 -34.63 14.40 7.81
C GLY A 261 -35.24 14.83 6.47
N ARG A 262 -34.46 15.46 5.59
CA ARG A 262 -34.86 15.79 4.21
C ARG A 262 -34.41 14.69 3.27
N HIS A 263 -35.11 14.54 2.15
CA HIS A 263 -34.73 13.62 1.09
C HIS A 263 -34.92 14.25 -0.29
N LEU A 264 -34.24 13.69 -1.28
CA LEU A 264 -34.49 13.95 -2.70
C LEU A 264 -34.77 12.63 -3.39
N THR A 265 -35.77 12.65 -4.25
CA THR A 265 -35.98 11.60 -5.25
C THR A 265 -34.91 11.66 -6.35
N TYR A 266 -34.79 10.61 -7.17
CA TYR A 266 -33.90 10.62 -8.34
C TYR A 266 -34.21 11.78 -9.27
N ARG A 267 -35.49 12.06 -9.53
CA ARG A 267 -35.94 13.19 -10.36
C ARG A 267 -35.51 14.54 -9.77
N GLU A 268 -35.82 14.79 -8.50
CA GLU A 268 -35.50 16.07 -7.85
C GLU A 268 -33.99 16.32 -7.77
N LEU A 269 -33.21 15.26 -7.51
CA LEU A 269 -31.75 15.35 -7.51
C LEU A 269 -31.22 15.65 -8.92
N ASN A 270 -31.75 14.99 -9.95
CA ASN A 270 -31.38 15.24 -11.34
C ASN A 270 -31.72 16.67 -11.78
N ASP A 271 -32.94 17.14 -11.49
CA ASP A 271 -33.38 18.49 -11.86
C ASP A 271 -32.49 19.56 -11.22
N ARG A 272 -32.10 19.38 -9.94
CA ARG A 272 -31.15 20.29 -9.29
C ARG A 272 -29.77 20.23 -9.91
N ALA A 273 -29.24 19.04 -10.14
CA ALA A 273 -27.93 18.87 -10.78
C ALA A 273 -27.91 19.45 -12.20
N ASN A 274 -29.01 19.33 -12.94
CA ASN A 274 -29.16 19.87 -14.29
C ASN A 274 -29.17 21.40 -14.28
N ARG A 275 -29.94 22.04 -13.39
CA ARG A 275 -29.93 23.49 -13.22
C ARG A 275 -28.53 24.03 -12.91
N LEU A 276 -27.83 23.36 -11.99
CA LEU A 276 -26.45 23.71 -11.65
C LEU A 276 -25.49 23.47 -12.82
N GLY A 277 -25.67 22.38 -13.58
CA GLY A 277 -24.87 22.07 -14.76
C GLY A 277 -25.01 23.13 -15.85
N HIS A 278 -26.24 23.54 -16.15
CA HIS A 278 -26.53 24.65 -17.07
C HIS A 278 -25.96 25.98 -16.56
N ALA A 279 -26.00 26.23 -15.26
CA ALA A 279 -25.39 27.41 -14.67
C ALA A 279 -23.86 27.41 -14.84
N LEU A 280 -23.19 26.27 -14.62
CA LEU A 280 -21.74 26.13 -14.87
C LEU A 280 -21.39 26.39 -16.34
N LEU A 281 -22.18 25.85 -17.28
CA LEU A 281 -21.99 26.08 -18.72
C LEU A 281 -22.22 27.56 -19.09
N ALA A 282 -23.22 28.22 -18.49
CA ALA A 282 -23.46 29.65 -18.69
C ALA A 282 -22.32 30.52 -18.14
N GLN A 283 -21.58 30.03 -17.13
CA GLN A 283 -20.34 30.63 -16.65
C GLN A 283 -19.13 30.30 -17.55
N GLY A 284 -19.29 29.57 -18.65
CA GLY A 284 -18.22 29.27 -19.59
C GLY A 284 -17.31 28.13 -19.13
N LEU A 285 -17.84 27.16 -18.37
CA LEU A 285 -17.14 25.90 -18.13
C LEU A 285 -16.81 25.22 -19.46
N THR A 286 -15.55 24.84 -19.64
CA THR A 286 -15.04 24.14 -20.82
C THR A 286 -14.69 22.70 -20.49
N ARG A 287 -14.36 21.91 -21.52
CA ARG A 287 -13.89 20.53 -21.35
C ARG A 287 -12.69 20.49 -20.42
N GLU A 288 -12.73 19.61 -19.42
CA GLU A 288 -11.72 19.50 -18.34
C GLU A 288 -11.51 20.79 -17.54
N GLY A 289 -12.45 21.74 -17.59
CA GLY A 289 -12.45 22.89 -16.70
C GLY A 289 -12.63 22.43 -15.25
N VAL A 290 -11.73 22.85 -14.37
CA VAL A 290 -11.76 22.47 -12.96
C VAL A 290 -12.76 23.32 -12.19
N VAL A 291 -13.67 22.63 -11.49
CA VAL A 291 -14.69 23.23 -10.63
C VAL A 291 -14.44 22.79 -9.20
N ALA A 292 -14.05 23.74 -8.35
CA ALA A 292 -14.01 23.53 -6.92
C ALA A 292 -15.42 23.45 -6.35
N VAL A 293 -15.69 22.47 -5.50
CA VAL A 293 -16.94 22.40 -4.73
C VAL A 293 -16.57 22.54 -3.26
N VAL A 294 -17.08 23.60 -2.66
CA VAL A 294 -16.76 24.04 -1.30
C VAL A 294 -18.06 24.18 -0.52
N THR A 295 -18.51 23.08 0.08
CA THR A 295 -19.83 22.96 0.72
C THR A 295 -19.74 22.12 1.99
N GLU A 296 -20.65 22.28 2.94
CA GLU A 296 -20.90 21.25 3.94
C GLU A 296 -21.45 19.98 3.29
N ARG A 297 -21.48 18.89 4.05
CA ARG A 297 -22.07 17.62 3.63
C ARG A 297 -23.60 17.72 3.59
N THR A 298 -24.14 18.18 2.47
CA THR A 298 -25.58 18.39 2.29
C THR A 298 -26.11 17.72 1.01
N LEU A 299 -27.43 17.74 0.80
CA LEU A 299 -28.03 17.30 -0.47
C LEU A 299 -27.56 18.17 -1.64
N ASP A 300 -27.21 19.42 -1.37
CA ASP A 300 -26.75 20.37 -2.38
C ASP A 300 -25.29 20.08 -2.78
N TRP A 301 -24.46 19.56 -1.87
CA TRP A 301 -23.15 18.98 -2.22
C TRP A 301 -23.30 17.86 -3.26
N MET A 302 -24.21 16.92 -3.03
CA MET A 302 -24.45 15.82 -3.96
C MET A 302 -24.92 16.32 -5.34
N ALA A 303 -25.83 17.30 -5.36
CA ALA A 303 -26.29 17.92 -6.60
C ALA A 303 -25.15 18.67 -7.32
N ALA A 304 -24.28 19.37 -6.58
CA ALA A 304 -23.13 20.07 -7.14
C ALA A 304 -22.11 19.11 -7.78
N VAL A 305 -21.80 17.97 -7.14
CA VAL A 305 -20.91 16.95 -7.72
C VAL A 305 -21.50 16.40 -9.03
N LEU A 306 -22.79 16.07 -9.03
CA LEU A 306 -23.48 15.60 -10.23
C LEU A 306 -23.47 16.65 -11.35
N ALA A 307 -23.68 17.92 -11.00
CA ALA A 307 -23.67 19.04 -11.95
C ALA A 307 -22.31 19.18 -12.65
N VAL A 308 -21.20 19.04 -11.91
CA VAL A 308 -19.85 19.10 -12.50
C VAL A 308 -19.65 17.97 -13.51
N PHE A 309 -20.04 16.74 -13.18
CA PHE A 309 -19.94 15.62 -14.12
C PHE A 309 -20.84 15.79 -15.35
N LYS A 310 -22.07 16.25 -15.17
CA LYS A 310 -23.03 16.50 -16.26
C LYS A 310 -22.62 17.63 -17.19
N ALA A 311 -21.93 18.64 -16.66
CA ALA A 311 -21.39 19.74 -17.45
C ALA A 311 -20.02 19.41 -18.08
N GLY A 312 -19.47 18.21 -17.85
CA GLY A 312 -18.17 17.79 -18.38
C GLY A 312 -16.98 18.49 -17.75
N GLY A 313 -17.12 19.00 -16.52
CA GLY A 313 -16.03 19.58 -15.74
C GLY A 313 -15.29 18.54 -14.90
N VAL A 314 -14.23 19.00 -14.22
CA VAL A 314 -13.42 18.20 -13.30
C VAL A 314 -13.77 18.58 -11.87
N TYR A 315 -14.18 17.60 -11.08
CA TYR A 315 -14.53 17.79 -9.68
C TYR A 315 -13.28 17.98 -8.81
N LEU A 316 -13.19 19.12 -8.13
CA LEU A 316 -12.18 19.39 -7.10
C LEU A 316 -12.88 19.57 -5.74
N PRO A 317 -12.84 18.57 -4.84
CA PRO A 317 -13.34 18.74 -3.48
C PRO A 317 -12.44 19.64 -2.66
N VAL A 318 -13.03 20.58 -1.93
CA VAL A 318 -12.33 21.42 -0.97
C VAL A 318 -13.14 21.47 0.32
N GLU A 319 -12.50 21.18 1.46
CA GLU A 319 -13.19 21.35 2.74
C GLU A 319 -13.39 22.84 3.05
N PRO A 320 -14.62 23.27 3.40
CA PRO A 320 -14.89 24.67 3.70
C PRO A 320 -14.11 25.16 4.92
N HIS A 321 -13.79 24.25 5.85
CA HIS A 321 -13.06 24.56 7.07
C HIS A 321 -11.53 24.54 6.93
N PHE A 322 -11.00 24.33 5.72
CA PHE A 322 -9.55 24.46 5.51
C PHE A 322 -9.09 25.92 5.68
N PRO A 323 -7.83 26.14 6.10
CA PRO A 323 -7.26 27.48 6.14
C PRO A 323 -7.32 28.15 4.75
N PRO A 324 -7.60 29.47 4.68
CA PRO A 324 -7.71 30.19 3.41
C PRO A 324 -6.51 29.99 2.48
N ASP A 325 -5.29 30.04 3.02
CA ASP A 325 -4.05 29.85 2.26
C ASP A 325 -3.97 28.45 1.64
N ARG A 326 -4.45 27.43 2.35
CA ARG A 326 -4.50 26.05 1.84
C ARG A 326 -5.51 25.93 0.70
N ILE A 327 -6.69 26.55 0.85
CA ILE A 327 -7.69 26.62 -0.20
C ILE A 327 -7.11 27.31 -1.43
N ALA A 328 -6.53 28.51 -1.25
CA ALA A 328 -5.94 29.28 -2.34
C ALA A 328 -4.83 28.50 -3.07
N ALA A 329 -3.94 27.83 -2.32
CA ALA A 329 -2.89 27.00 -2.90
C ALA A 329 -3.45 25.82 -3.72
N MET A 330 -4.49 25.14 -3.22
CA MET A 330 -5.16 24.06 -3.95
C MET A 330 -5.82 24.56 -5.24
N LEU A 331 -6.59 25.66 -5.17
CA LEU A 331 -7.25 26.24 -6.34
C LEU A 331 -6.25 26.71 -7.39
N THR A 332 -5.17 27.37 -6.95
CA THR A 332 -4.10 27.84 -7.84
C THR A 332 -3.42 26.66 -8.53
N ARG A 333 -2.99 25.65 -7.75
CA ARG A 333 -2.29 24.49 -8.32
C ARG A 333 -3.16 23.68 -9.25
N ALA A 334 -4.47 23.58 -8.97
CA ALA A 334 -5.41 22.88 -9.84
C ALA A 334 -5.76 23.67 -11.11
N GLY A 335 -5.38 24.94 -11.23
CA GLY A 335 -5.85 25.81 -12.32
C GLY A 335 -7.37 26.00 -12.28
N CYS A 336 -7.93 26.10 -11.09
CA CYS A 336 -9.38 26.20 -10.88
C CYS A 336 -9.94 27.47 -11.52
N GLY A 337 -11.04 27.35 -12.28
CA GLY A 337 -11.70 28.50 -12.92
C GLY A 337 -13.04 28.88 -12.29
N LEU A 338 -13.69 27.92 -11.62
CA LEU A 338 -15.02 28.08 -11.01
C LEU A 338 -15.05 27.47 -9.62
N ALA A 339 -15.73 28.12 -8.68
CA ALA A 339 -16.01 27.58 -7.35
C ALA A 339 -17.53 27.55 -7.10
N LEU A 340 -18.07 26.37 -6.81
CA LEU A 340 -19.42 26.18 -6.31
C LEU A 340 -19.41 26.19 -4.78
N THR A 341 -20.30 26.96 -4.18
CA THR A 341 -20.42 27.03 -2.72
C THR A 341 -21.86 27.27 -2.27
N GLU A 342 -22.13 27.00 -1.00
CA GLU A 342 -23.42 27.23 -0.36
C GLU A 342 -23.44 28.52 0.47
N PRO A 343 -24.63 29.05 0.82
CA PRO A 343 -24.75 30.23 1.67
C PRO A 343 -24.11 30.04 3.05
N GLY A 344 -23.25 30.96 3.47
CA GLY A 344 -22.71 31.01 4.84
C GLY A 344 -21.47 30.16 5.09
N SER A 345 -21.06 29.30 4.15
CA SER A 345 -19.79 28.55 4.18
C SER A 345 -18.64 29.32 3.51
N THR A 346 -18.77 30.64 3.36
CA THR A 346 -17.92 31.43 2.46
C THR A 346 -16.78 32.14 3.15
N THR A 347 -16.72 32.33 4.48
CA THR A 347 -15.72 33.25 5.05
C THR A 347 -14.26 32.85 4.75
N THR A 348 -13.90 31.58 4.94
CA THR A 348 -12.58 31.04 4.60
C THR A 348 -12.33 31.02 3.09
N LEU A 349 -13.36 30.69 2.31
CA LEU A 349 -13.29 30.69 0.85
C LEU A 349 -13.14 32.11 0.28
N ASP A 350 -13.90 33.08 0.76
CA ASP A 350 -13.86 34.50 0.38
C ASP A 350 -12.48 35.09 0.67
N GLN A 351 -11.90 34.74 1.83
CA GLN A 351 -10.52 35.08 2.17
C GLN A 351 -9.51 34.46 1.19
N ALA A 352 -9.68 33.18 0.83
CA ALA A 352 -8.83 32.52 -0.16
C ALA A 352 -8.96 33.14 -1.57
N LEU A 353 -10.19 33.46 -1.97
CA LEU A 353 -10.51 34.02 -3.28
C LEU A 353 -10.09 35.49 -3.42
N ALA A 354 -9.90 36.23 -2.31
CA ALA A 354 -9.34 37.57 -2.35
C ALA A 354 -7.96 37.60 -3.04
N ALA A 355 -7.19 36.51 -2.95
CA ALA A 355 -5.92 36.34 -3.65
C ALA A 355 -6.07 35.77 -5.09
N LEU A 356 -7.28 35.36 -5.50
CA LEU A 356 -7.56 34.64 -6.75
C LEU A 356 -8.74 35.26 -7.53
N PRO A 357 -8.65 36.52 -7.98
CA PRO A 357 -9.76 37.23 -8.62
C PRO A 357 -10.24 36.62 -9.95
N ALA A 358 -9.46 35.71 -10.54
CA ALA A 358 -9.83 35.00 -11.77
C ALA A 358 -10.81 33.83 -11.53
N VAL A 359 -10.93 33.34 -10.29
CA VAL A 359 -11.85 32.25 -9.94
C VAL A 359 -13.25 32.86 -9.75
N ARG A 360 -14.22 32.41 -10.55
CA ARG A 360 -15.60 32.89 -10.41
C ARG A 360 -16.38 32.00 -9.47
N THR A 361 -17.04 32.61 -8.49
CA THR A 361 -17.88 31.90 -7.53
C THR A 361 -19.32 31.86 -7.98
N LEU A 362 -19.91 30.67 -7.95
CA LEU A 362 -21.32 30.44 -8.18
C LEU A 362 -21.95 29.90 -6.90
N ARG A 363 -22.90 30.66 -6.34
CA ARG A 363 -23.65 30.21 -5.17
C ARG A 363 -24.78 29.27 -5.59
N ILE A 364 -24.87 28.11 -4.94
CA ILE A 364 -25.82 27.06 -5.29
C ILE A 364 -27.27 27.55 -5.19
N ASP A 365 -27.64 28.26 -4.12
CA ASP A 365 -28.98 28.81 -3.93
C ASP A 365 -29.41 29.75 -5.06
N THR A 366 -28.48 30.62 -5.47
CA THR A 366 -28.68 31.62 -6.52
C THR A 366 -28.79 30.94 -7.88
N ALA A 367 -27.93 29.97 -8.15
CA ALA A 367 -27.95 29.19 -9.40
C ALA A 367 -29.24 28.36 -9.54
N LEU A 368 -29.73 27.76 -8.44
CA LEU A 368 -31.00 27.04 -8.44
C LEU A 368 -32.20 27.97 -8.66
N ALA A 369 -32.14 29.21 -8.15
CA ALA A 369 -33.20 30.22 -8.31
C ALA A 369 -33.17 30.93 -9.67
N ALA A 370 -32.07 30.88 -10.42
CA ALA A 370 -31.88 31.61 -11.68
C ALA A 370 -32.71 31.11 -12.87
N GLY A 371 -33.56 30.10 -12.67
CA GLY A 371 -34.48 29.61 -13.72
C GLY A 371 -33.82 28.81 -14.84
N HIS A 372 -32.61 28.28 -14.63
CA HIS A 372 -31.94 27.39 -15.60
C HIS A 372 -32.80 26.15 -15.92
N PRO A 373 -32.61 25.53 -17.10
CA PRO A 373 -33.37 24.34 -17.49
C PRO A 373 -33.16 23.14 -16.54
N THR A 374 -34.13 22.22 -16.54
CA THR A 374 -34.07 20.97 -15.74
C THR A 374 -33.76 19.74 -16.58
N ASP A 375 -33.69 19.84 -17.91
CA ASP A 375 -33.23 18.78 -18.79
C ASP A 375 -31.71 18.57 -18.69
N ASP A 376 -31.26 17.36 -19.00
CA ASP A 376 -29.84 17.00 -18.91
C ASP A 376 -29.00 17.87 -19.86
N PRO A 377 -27.87 18.46 -19.42
CA PRO A 377 -27.06 19.35 -20.26
C PRO A 377 -26.55 18.76 -21.58
N GLY A 378 -26.53 17.43 -21.72
CA GLY A 378 -26.20 16.75 -22.97
C GLY A 378 -24.72 16.88 -23.40
N VAL A 379 -23.82 17.23 -22.48
CA VAL A 379 -22.39 17.38 -22.76
C VAL A 379 -21.74 16.01 -22.96
N ARG A 380 -21.05 15.81 -24.09
CA ARG A 380 -20.35 14.55 -24.37
C ARG A 380 -19.04 14.46 -23.58
N VAL A 381 -18.91 13.45 -22.73
CA VAL A 381 -17.72 13.21 -21.90
C VAL A 381 -17.00 11.91 -22.30
N ALA A 382 -15.70 12.03 -22.58
CA ALA A 382 -14.88 10.89 -22.99
C ALA A 382 -14.41 10.05 -21.79
N ALA A 383 -14.05 8.78 -22.03
CA ALA A 383 -13.61 7.86 -20.98
C ALA A 383 -12.29 8.28 -20.32
N ASP A 384 -11.39 8.84 -21.12
CA ASP A 384 -10.06 9.33 -20.76
C ASP A 384 -10.08 10.77 -20.24
N GLN A 385 -11.25 11.43 -20.21
CA GLN A 385 -11.40 12.76 -19.64
C GLN A 385 -11.26 12.69 -18.11
N LEU A 386 -10.63 13.71 -17.50
CA LEU A 386 -10.58 13.84 -16.05
C LEU A 386 -11.98 13.92 -15.45
N ALA A 387 -12.22 13.09 -14.44
CA ALA A 387 -13.41 13.14 -13.60
C ALA A 387 -13.17 14.04 -12.39
N TYR A 388 -12.03 13.85 -11.70
CA TYR A 388 -11.75 14.55 -10.45
C TYR A 388 -10.25 14.72 -10.19
N ILE A 389 -9.96 15.65 -9.29
CA ILE A 389 -8.63 15.89 -8.72
C ILE A 389 -8.74 15.85 -7.21
N TYR A 390 -8.08 14.88 -6.57
CA TYR A 390 -7.98 14.81 -5.12
C TYR A 390 -6.58 15.21 -4.66
N PHE A 391 -6.50 16.15 -3.72
CA PHE A 391 -5.21 16.54 -3.12
C PHE A 391 -4.84 15.62 -1.97
N THR A 392 -3.64 15.05 -2.04
CA THR A 392 -3.02 14.31 -0.93
C THR A 392 -1.85 15.09 -0.36
N SER A 393 -1.45 14.76 0.86
CA SER A 393 -0.16 15.20 1.41
C SER A 393 1.00 14.79 0.49
N GLY A 394 2.03 15.63 0.40
CA GLY A 394 3.20 15.41 -0.45
C GLY A 394 4.49 15.31 0.37
N SER A 395 5.42 14.48 -0.07
CA SER A 395 6.69 14.22 0.63
C SER A 395 7.59 15.45 0.79
N THR A 396 7.43 16.48 -0.06
CA THR A 396 8.15 17.76 0.07
C THR A 396 7.41 18.78 0.96
N GLY A 397 6.29 18.39 1.56
CA GLY A 397 5.44 19.24 2.39
C GLY A 397 4.45 20.13 1.64
N GLU A 398 4.33 20.00 0.32
CA GLU A 398 3.26 20.63 -0.47
C GLU A 398 2.27 19.58 -0.98
N PRO A 399 0.94 19.80 -0.82
CA PRO A 399 -0.09 18.92 -1.35
C PRO A 399 0.04 18.69 -2.86
N LYS A 400 -0.23 17.47 -3.30
CA LYS A 400 -0.24 17.06 -4.72
C LYS A 400 -1.65 16.64 -5.14
N GLY A 401 -2.14 17.16 -6.26
CA GLY A 401 -3.46 16.81 -6.78
C GLY A 401 -3.37 15.62 -7.75
N ALA A 402 -3.84 14.45 -7.35
CA ALA A 402 -3.91 13.27 -8.19
C ALA A 402 -5.06 13.38 -9.20
N MET A 403 -4.76 13.25 -10.49
CA MET A 403 -5.72 13.39 -11.58
C MET A 403 -6.29 12.02 -11.99
N CYS A 404 -7.59 11.81 -11.82
CA CYS A 404 -8.25 10.54 -12.19
C CYS A 404 -9.27 10.74 -13.31
N GLU A 405 -9.35 9.75 -14.19
CA GLU A 405 -10.18 9.77 -15.39
C GLU A 405 -11.51 9.04 -15.17
N HIS A 406 -12.53 9.38 -15.97
CA HIS A 406 -13.86 8.78 -15.85
C HIS A 406 -13.87 7.25 -15.97
N ALA A 407 -12.99 6.67 -16.80
CA ALA A 407 -12.87 5.22 -16.96
C ALA A 407 -12.44 4.52 -15.65
N GLY A 408 -11.42 5.05 -14.98
CA GLY A 408 -10.94 4.53 -13.70
C GLY A 408 -12.00 4.66 -12.61
N PHE A 409 -12.65 5.83 -12.53
CA PHE A 409 -13.74 6.07 -11.60
C PHE A 409 -14.92 5.10 -11.79
N LEU A 410 -15.43 4.97 -13.02
CA LEU A 410 -16.54 4.08 -13.31
C LEU A 410 -16.18 2.60 -13.03
N ASN A 411 -14.94 2.22 -13.34
CA ASN A 411 -14.45 0.90 -13.02
C ASN A 411 -14.47 0.63 -11.51
N HIS A 412 -13.99 1.58 -10.71
CA HIS A 412 -14.02 1.51 -9.26
C HIS A 412 -15.46 1.39 -8.73
N LEU A 413 -16.40 2.24 -9.20
CA LEU A 413 -17.81 2.18 -8.79
C LEU A 413 -18.43 0.80 -9.02
N HIS A 414 -18.24 0.22 -10.20
CA HIS A 414 -18.78 -1.12 -10.47
C HIS A 414 -18.12 -2.22 -9.63
N ALA A 415 -16.83 -2.07 -9.28
CA ALA A 415 -16.18 -3.01 -8.34
C ALA A 415 -16.80 -2.91 -6.94
N LYS A 416 -16.98 -1.69 -6.42
CA LYS A 416 -17.67 -1.44 -5.14
C LYS A 416 -19.08 -2.01 -5.11
N ILE A 417 -19.86 -1.77 -6.16
CA ILE A 417 -21.24 -2.27 -6.25
C ILE A 417 -21.28 -3.79 -6.17
N ALA A 418 -20.42 -4.48 -6.94
CA ALA A 418 -20.36 -5.93 -6.97
C ALA A 418 -19.88 -6.51 -5.63
N ASP A 419 -18.71 -6.08 -5.15
CA ASP A 419 -18.03 -6.72 -4.02
C ASP A 419 -18.72 -6.42 -2.68
N LEU A 420 -19.29 -5.21 -2.53
CA LEU A 420 -20.06 -4.84 -1.34
C LEU A 420 -21.53 -5.30 -1.40
N GLY A 421 -21.98 -5.79 -2.57
CA GLY A 421 -23.37 -6.22 -2.79
C GLY A 421 -24.39 -5.06 -2.69
N ILE A 422 -24.06 -3.91 -3.27
CA ILE A 422 -24.99 -2.77 -3.35
C ILE A 422 -26.07 -3.12 -4.38
N ALA A 423 -27.34 -3.00 -3.99
CA ALA A 423 -28.48 -3.38 -4.81
C ALA A 423 -29.62 -2.37 -4.68
N GLU A 424 -30.70 -2.60 -5.41
CA GLU A 424 -31.90 -1.76 -5.35
C GLU A 424 -32.49 -1.73 -3.93
N GLY A 425 -32.93 -0.56 -3.49
CA GLY A 425 -33.46 -0.36 -2.13
C GLY A 425 -32.42 -0.40 -1.00
N HIS A 426 -31.15 -0.69 -1.29
CA HIS A 426 -30.07 -0.62 -0.30
C HIS A 426 -29.74 0.83 0.08
N THR A 427 -29.29 1.02 1.31
CA THR A 427 -28.81 2.31 1.82
C THR A 427 -27.30 2.26 2.04
N VAL A 428 -26.56 3.12 1.34
CA VAL A 428 -25.12 3.35 1.55
C VAL A 428 -24.94 4.57 2.45
N ALA A 429 -24.14 4.44 3.51
CA ALA A 429 -23.79 5.58 4.36
C ALA A 429 -22.62 6.37 3.76
N GLN A 430 -22.81 7.68 3.58
CA GLN A 430 -21.73 8.61 3.25
C GLN A 430 -21.18 9.19 4.55
N THR A 431 -19.94 8.81 4.87
CA THR A 431 -19.27 9.10 6.14
C THR A 431 -17.93 9.80 5.93
N ALA A 432 -17.23 9.53 4.83
CA ALA A 432 -15.89 10.05 4.60
C ALA A 432 -15.90 11.57 4.34
N PRO A 433 -14.92 12.33 4.86
CA PRO A 433 -14.77 13.75 4.54
C PRO A 433 -14.64 13.94 3.03
N GLN A 434 -15.20 15.02 2.49
CA GLN A 434 -15.32 15.21 1.03
C GLN A 434 -13.95 15.34 0.34
N CYS A 435 -12.91 15.73 1.09
CA CYS A 435 -11.53 15.80 0.60
C CYS A 435 -10.82 14.44 0.47
N PHE A 436 -11.50 13.32 0.76
CA PHE A 436 -11.01 11.97 0.47
C PHE A 436 -11.80 11.35 -0.68
N ASP A 437 -11.11 10.66 -1.57
CA ASP A 437 -11.65 9.88 -2.68
C ASP A 437 -12.73 8.87 -2.24
N ILE A 438 -12.57 8.27 -1.06
CA ILE A 438 -13.57 7.42 -0.42
C ILE A 438 -14.96 8.08 -0.40
N SER A 439 -15.03 9.40 -0.19
CA SER A 439 -16.30 10.11 -0.11
C SER A 439 -17.09 10.05 -1.41
N LEU A 440 -16.42 10.01 -2.56
CA LEU A 440 -17.05 10.10 -3.86
C LEU A 440 -17.82 8.81 -4.19
N TRP A 441 -17.22 7.64 -3.99
CA TRP A 441 -17.93 6.39 -4.25
C TRP A 441 -19.08 6.20 -3.24
N GLN A 442 -18.88 6.56 -1.97
CA GLN A 442 -19.94 6.51 -0.96
C GLN A 442 -21.12 7.42 -1.34
N LEU A 443 -20.82 8.57 -1.94
CA LEU A 443 -21.81 9.54 -2.38
C LEU A 443 -22.68 8.99 -3.51
N VAL A 444 -22.06 8.33 -4.51
CA VAL A 444 -22.75 8.06 -5.78
C VAL A 444 -22.97 6.61 -6.18
N ALA A 445 -22.29 5.63 -5.57
CA ALA A 445 -22.37 4.23 -6.00
C ALA A 445 -23.79 3.65 -5.90
N ALA A 446 -24.53 4.01 -4.84
CA ALA A 446 -25.91 3.57 -4.64
C ALA A 446 -26.83 3.98 -5.80
N LEU A 447 -26.55 5.14 -6.43
CA LEU A 447 -27.38 5.67 -7.49
C LEU A 447 -27.39 4.78 -8.74
N LEU A 448 -26.30 4.08 -9.01
CA LEU A 448 -26.22 3.17 -10.16
C LEU A 448 -26.96 1.84 -9.92
N ALA A 449 -27.17 1.49 -8.66
CA ALA A 449 -27.82 0.26 -8.24
C ALA A 449 -29.32 0.42 -7.94
N GLY A 450 -29.88 1.62 -8.04
CA GLY A 450 -31.26 1.90 -7.58
C GLY A 450 -31.38 1.95 -6.05
N GLY A 451 -30.26 2.10 -5.35
CA GLY A 451 -30.22 2.33 -3.91
C GLY A 451 -30.36 3.80 -3.56
N ARG A 452 -30.09 4.13 -2.29
CA ARG A 452 -30.05 5.50 -1.79
C ARG A 452 -28.80 5.77 -0.96
N THR A 453 -28.34 7.01 -0.97
CA THR A 453 -27.23 7.48 -0.15
C THR A 453 -27.76 8.21 1.08
N HIS A 454 -27.32 7.82 2.28
CA HIS A 454 -27.61 8.54 3.51
C HIS A 454 -26.37 9.33 3.94
N LEU A 455 -26.45 10.67 3.87
CA LEU A 455 -25.37 11.57 4.23
C LEU A 455 -25.37 11.73 5.75
N VAL A 456 -24.35 11.18 6.41
CA VAL A 456 -24.22 11.25 7.87
C VAL A 456 -23.45 12.50 8.25
N GLU A 457 -23.96 13.34 9.14
CA GLU A 457 -23.28 14.57 9.54
C GLU A 457 -21.96 14.27 10.29
N GLN A 458 -20.95 15.12 10.12
CA GLN A 458 -19.64 14.96 10.77
C GLN A 458 -19.75 14.87 12.30
N ARG A 459 -20.58 15.72 12.91
CA ARG A 459 -20.82 15.70 14.37
C ARG A 459 -21.44 14.40 14.88
N VAL A 460 -22.21 13.71 14.02
CA VAL A 460 -22.79 12.39 14.34
C VAL A 460 -21.71 11.32 14.26
N ILE A 461 -20.81 11.39 13.28
CA ILE A 461 -19.69 10.43 13.17
C ILE A 461 -18.72 10.55 14.36
N LEU A 462 -18.48 11.76 14.84
CA LEU A 462 -17.60 11.96 16.00
C LEU A 462 -18.21 11.46 17.33
N ASP A 463 -19.52 11.19 17.35
CA ASP A 463 -20.25 10.63 18.50
C ASP A 463 -20.69 9.19 18.18
N VAL A 464 -19.94 8.20 18.66
CA VAL A 464 -20.14 6.79 18.32
C VAL A 464 -21.55 6.29 18.66
N GLU A 465 -22.16 6.77 19.74
CA GLU A 465 -23.52 6.37 20.13
C GLU A 465 -24.54 6.87 19.10
N ARG A 466 -24.50 8.18 18.81
CA ARG A 466 -25.38 8.77 17.79
C ARG A 466 -25.14 8.18 16.42
N PHE A 467 -23.90 7.83 16.09
CA PHE A 467 -23.55 7.18 14.85
C PHE A 467 -24.24 5.82 14.73
N VAL A 468 -24.12 4.96 15.75
CA VAL A 468 -24.78 3.65 15.78
C VAL A 468 -26.31 3.77 15.68
N ASP A 469 -26.91 4.72 16.40
CA ASP A 469 -28.35 4.99 16.31
C ASP A 469 -28.78 5.46 14.91
N THR A 470 -27.94 6.26 14.27
CA THR A 470 -28.16 6.71 12.89
C THR A 470 -28.08 5.53 11.92
N LEU A 471 -27.10 4.62 12.06
CA LEU A 471 -27.02 3.43 11.21
C LEU A 471 -28.29 2.58 11.27
N ALA A 472 -28.84 2.38 12.48
CA ALA A 472 -30.08 1.65 12.68
C ALA A 472 -31.29 2.39 12.08
N THR A 473 -31.45 3.68 12.41
CA THR A 473 -32.63 4.47 12.00
C THR A 473 -32.66 4.72 10.49
N ALA A 474 -31.50 4.96 9.88
CA ALA A 474 -31.36 5.12 8.44
C ALA A 474 -31.42 3.79 7.66
N ARG A 475 -31.45 2.66 8.38
CA ARG A 475 -31.46 1.30 7.80
C ARG A 475 -30.27 1.08 6.86
N VAL A 476 -29.08 1.45 7.33
CA VAL A 476 -27.84 1.36 6.55
C VAL A 476 -27.55 -0.10 6.25
N THR A 477 -27.32 -0.39 4.97
CA THR A 477 -27.00 -1.74 4.47
C THR A 477 -25.51 -1.92 4.18
N VAL A 478 -24.84 -0.84 3.76
CA VAL A 478 -23.41 -0.83 3.42
C VAL A 478 -22.76 0.37 4.08
N LEU A 479 -21.67 0.09 4.81
CA LEU A 479 -20.87 1.08 5.50
C LEU A 479 -19.40 0.91 5.10
N GLN A 480 -18.67 2.01 4.87
CA GLN A 480 -17.22 1.97 4.90
C GLN A 480 -16.68 2.99 5.90
N VAL A 481 -15.71 2.55 6.70
CA VAL A 481 -14.99 3.35 7.71
C VAL A 481 -13.53 2.92 7.74
N VAL A 482 -12.72 3.60 8.54
CA VAL A 482 -11.32 3.19 8.77
C VAL A 482 -11.26 2.13 9.88
N PRO A 483 -10.28 1.20 9.87
CA PRO A 483 -10.15 0.16 10.90
C PRO A 483 -10.20 0.69 12.34
N SER A 484 -9.51 1.79 12.65
CA SER A 484 -9.52 2.40 13.98
C SER A 484 -10.90 2.87 14.43
N TYR A 485 -11.72 3.39 13.50
CA TYR A 485 -13.08 3.82 13.81
C TYR A 485 -14.03 2.62 13.92
N LEU A 486 -13.84 1.57 13.11
CA LEU A 486 -14.57 0.31 13.28
C LEU A 486 -14.32 -0.29 14.67
N GLU A 487 -13.09 -0.23 15.17
CA GLU A 487 -12.75 -0.69 16.53
C GLU A 487 -13.49 0.11 17.61
N ALA A 488 -13.61 1.43 17.45
CA ALA A 488 -14.37 2.27 18.36
C ALA A 488 -15.87 1.92 18.36
N VAL A 489 -16.47 1.75 17.16
CA VAL A 489 -17.86 1.34 16.99
C VAL A 489 -18.11 -0.05 17.60
N LEU A 490 -17.23 -1.02 17.33
CA LEU A 490 -17.34 -2.38 17.85
C LEU A 490 -17.25 -2.40 19.38
N THR A 491 -16.30 -1.67 19.95
CA THR A 491 -16.14 -1.56 21.41
C THR A 491 -17.37 -0.94 22.08
N HIS A 492 -17.99 0.06 21.44
CA HIS A 492 -19.26 0.62 21.92
C HIS A 492 -20.40 -0.41 21.85
N LEU A 493 -20.54 -1.13 20.72
CA LEU A 493 -21.58 -2.15 20.52
C LEU A 493 -21.44 -3.36 21.47
N GLU A 494 -20.22 -3.72 21.86
CA GLU A 494 -19.96 -4.76 22.87
C GLU A 494 -20.46 -4.34 24.26
N ARG A 495 -20.38 -3.04 24.59
CA ARG A 495 -20.86 -2.47 25.88
C ARG A 495 -22.35 -2.14 25.88
N ASN A 496 -22.86 -1.67 24.74
CA ASN A 496 -24.24 -1.25 24.54
C ASN A 496 -24.82 -1.98 23.31
N PRO A 497 -25.29 -3.23 23.46
CA PRO A 497 -25.78 -4.01 22.33
C PRO A 497 -26.95 -3.34 21.61
N ARG A 498 -26.72 -2.98 20.35
CA ARG A 498 -27.74 -2.46 19.43
C ARG A 498 -27.87 -3.40 18.22
N PRO A 499 -29.09 -3.84 17.85
CA PRO A 499 -29.28 -4.61 16.62
C PRO A 499 -29.15 -3.69 15.40
N LEU A 500 -28.45 -4.18 14.37
CA LEU A 500 -28.29 -3.51 13.07
C LEU A 500 -28.81 -4.46 11.96
N PRO A 501 -30.13 -4.74 11.92
CA PRO A 501 -30.68 -5.84 11.13
C PRO A 501 -30.57 -5.63 9.61
N ASP A 502 -30.49 -4.38 9.15
CA ASP A 502 -30.33 -4.06 7.74
C ASP A 502 -28.86 -4.06 7.29
N LEU A 503 -27.88 -4.01 8.22
CA LEU A 503 -26.45 -3.92 7.87
C LEU A 503 -25.95 -5.26 7.31
N ARG A 504 -25.51 -5.26 6.04
CA ARG A 504 -25.10 -6.47 5.30
C ARG A 504 -23.59 -6.55 5.08
N CYS A 505 -22.94 -5.39 4.92
CA CYS A 505 -21.54 -5.32 4.58
C CYS A 505 -20.88 -4.11 5.24
N VAL A 506 -19.74 -4.34 5.87
CA VAL A 506 -18.81 -3.29 6.32
C VAL A 506 -17.53 -3.41 5.53
N SER A 507 -17.11 -2.34 4.87
CA SER A 507 -15.79 -2.24 4.28
C SER A 507 -14.89 -1.40 5.19
N VAL A 508 -13.61 -1.72 5.20
CA VAL A 508 -12.57 -0.89 5.81
C VAL A 508 -11.45 -0.62 4.83
N THR A 509 -10.93 0.60 4.84
CA THR A 509 -9.80 1.02 4.01
C THR A 509 -9.00 2.11 4.74
N GLY A 510 -7.86 2.51 4.18
CA GLY A 510 -7.07 3.63 4.69
C GLY A 510 -6.10 3.28 5.83
N GLU A 511 -6.18 2.11 6.46
CA GLU A 511 -5.22 1.62 7.47
C GLU A 511 -5.01 0.11 7.33
N ALA A 512 -3.92 -0.42 7.90
CA ALA A 512 -3.73 -1.87 7.98
C ALA A 512 -4.76 -2.50 8.93
N LEU A 513 -5.50 -3.50 8.44
CA LEU A 513 -6.51 -4.20 9.23
C LEU A 513 -5.88 -5.27 10.13
N LYS A 514 -6.12 -5.17 11.44
CA LYS A 514 -5.56 -6.10 12.45
C LYS A 514 -6.41 -7.37 12.57
N LYS A 515 -5.75 -8.54 12.66
CA LYS A 515 -6.41 -9.85 12.87
C LYS A 515 -7.34 -9.88 14.08
N ALA A 516 -6.90 -9.32 15.20
CA ALA A 516 -7.69 -9.25 16.43
C ALA A 516 -9.03 -8.50 16.23
N LEU A 517 -9.04 -7.42 15.45
CA LEU A 517 -10.25 -6.68 15.13
C LEU A 517 -11.21 -7.52 14.26
N VAL A 518 -10.68 -8.23 13.27
CA VAL A 518 -11.48 -9.12 12.40
C VAL A 518 -12.11 -10.27 13.21
N GLN A 519 -11.34 -10.88 14.12
CA GLN A 519 -11.84 -11.94 14.99
C GLN A 519 -12.95 -11.43 15.92
N ARG A 520 -12.76 -10.27 16.56
CA ARG A 520 -13.80 -9.62 17.38
C ARG A 520 -15.03 -9.30 16.55
N TRP A 521 -14.86 -8.79 15.33
CA TRP A 521 -15.98 -8.47 14.43
C TRP A 521 -16.84 -9.70 14.15
N PHE A 522 -16.25 -10.80 13.68
CA PHE A 522 -17.02 -12.01 13.35
C PHE A 522 -17.56 -12.74 14.60
N ALA A 523 -16.92 -12.60 15.76
CA ALA A 523 -17.49 -13.10 17.01
C ALA A 523 -18.77 -12.33 17.39
N ALA A 524 -18.79 -11.00 17.21
CA ALA A 524 -19.95 -10.16 17.52
C ALA A 524 -21.02 -10.15 16.42
N ARG A 525 -20.62 -10.28 15.14
CA ARG A 525 -21.44 -10.05 13.94
C ARG A 525 -21.18 -11.10 12.84
N PRO A 526 -21.38 -12.40 13.10
CA PRO A 526 -21.03 -13.47 12.15
C PRO A 526 -21.80 -13.42 10.81
N GLY A 527 -22.95 -12.75 10.76
CA GLY A 527 -23.76 -12.60 9.55
C GLY A 527 -23.46 -11.36 8.69
N ILE A 528 -22.50 -10.52 9.09
CA ILE A 528 -22.19 -9.27 8.38
C ILE A 528 -20.80 -9.37 7.76
N ARG A 529 -20.75 -9.28 6.42
CA ARG A 529 -19.51 -9.36 5.65
C ARG A 529 -18.56 -8.23 6.03
N LEU A 530 -17.27 -8.54 6.10
CA LEU A 530 -16.20 -7.56 6.30
C LEU A 530 -15.31 -7.52 5.06
N VAL A 531 -15.09 -6.35 4.47
CA VAL A 531 -14.25 -6.18 3.28
C VAL A 531 -13.03 -5.36 3.62
N ASN A 532 -11.84 -5.95 3.54
CA ASN A 532 -10.58 -5.21 3.62
C ASN A 532 -10.25 -4.68 2.23
N ALA A 533 -10.36 -3.37 2.05
CA ALA A 533 -10.12 -2.70 0.78
C ALA A 533 -8.78 -1.97 0.80
N TYR A 534 -8.13 -1.91 -0.37
CA TYR A 534 -6.82 -1.30 -0.53
C TYR A 534 -6.67 -0.61 -1.88
N GLY A 535 -6.18 0.63 -1.83
CA GLY A 535 -5.67 1.35 -2.98
C GLY A 535 -5.14 2.72 -2.56
N LEU A 536 -4.86 3.55 -3.56
CA LEU A 536 -4.35 4.90 -3.41
C LEU A 536 -5.18 5.86 -4.27
N THR A 537 -5.14 7.14 -3.90
CA THR A 537 -5.80 8.19 -4.66
C THR A 537 -5.34 8.27 -6.11
N GLU A 538 -4.06 8.00 -6.36
CA GLU A 538 -3.47 7.92 -7.69
C GLU A 538 -3.96 6.73 -8.54
N THR A 539 -4.69 5.79 -7.94
CA THR A 539 -5.21 4.58 -8.57
C THR A 539 -6.73 4.51 -8.57
N SER A 540 -7.41 5.67 -8.63
CA SER A 540 -8.87 5.76 -8.61
C SER A 540 -9.50 5.05 -7.40
N ASP A 541 -8.98 5.37 -6.21
CA ASP A 541 -9.34 4.77 -4.92
C ASP A 541 -8.89 3.30 -4.81
N ASP A 542 -9.78 2.36 -4.49
CA ASP A 542 -9.38 0.96 -4.22
C ASP A 542 -9.07 0.13 -5.47
N THR A 543 -8.00 -0.67 -5.36
CA THR A 543 -7.45 -1.59 -6.36
C THR A 543 -7.58 -3.07 -5.99
N ASN A 544 -7.80 -3.38 -4.70
CA ASN A 544 -8.00 -4.74 -4.20
C ASN A 544 -9.13 -4.77 -3.16
N HIS A 545 -9.84 -5.90 -3.09
CA HIS A 545 -10.87 -6.17 -2.09
C HIS A 545 -10.76 -7.60 -1.56
N GLU A 546 -10.42 -7.78 -0.29
CA GLU A 546 -10.61 -9.06 0.41
C GLU A 546 -12.00 -9.09 1.05
N VAL A 547 -12.92 -9.83 0.42
CA VAL A 547 -14.28 -10.02 0.93
C VAL A 547 -14.30 -11.22 1.88
N MET A 548 -14.62 -10.98 3.16
CA MET A 548 -14.60 -12.00 4.21
C MET A 548 -15.98 -12.24 4.79
N ASP A 549 -16.34 -13.52 4.92
CA ASP A 549 -17.48 -14.02 5.68
C ASP A 549 -17.06 -14.62 7.04
N ARG A 550 -15.75 -14.77 7.25
CA ARG A 550 -15.13 -15.26 8.50
C ARG A 550 -13.73 -14.71 8.65
N ALA A 551 -13.18 -14.77 9.86
CA ALA A 551 -11.78 -14.43 10.08
C ALA A 551 -10.87 -15.40 9.31
N PRO A 552 -9.84 -14.91 8.59
CA PRO A 552 -8.87 -15.78 7.94
C PRO A 552 -7.96 -16.46 8.96
N ASP A 553 -7.46 -17.65 8.61
CA ASP A 553 -6.63 -18.46 9.51
C ASP A 553 -5.22 -17.87 9.70
N GLY A 554 -4.69 -17.19 8.68
CA GLY A 554 -3.35 -16.58 8.68
C GLY A 554 -3.19 -15.40 9.64
N ASP A 555 -1.94 -15.03 9.98
CA ASP A 555 -1.65 -13.99 10.98
C ASP A 555 -1.82 -12.56 10.47
N ARG A 556 -1.73 -12.37 9.15
CA ARG A 556 -2.00 -11.09 8.49
C ARG A 556 -3.32 -11.18 7.73
N ILE A 557 -4.03 -10.06 7.68
CA ILE A 557 -5.20 -9.93 6.82
C ILE A 557 -4.71 -9.55 5.42
N PRO A 558 -4.98 -10.37 4.39
CA PRO A 558 -4.58 -10.06 3.02
C PRO A 558 -5.36 -8.86 2.47
N LEU A 559 -4.83 -8.23 1.43
CA LEU A 559 -5.49 -7.14 0.70
C LEU A 559 -6.48 -7.65 -0.36
N GLY A 560 -6.48 -8.96 -0.62
CA GLY A 560 -7.38 -9.64 -1.54
C GLY A 560 -7.01 -9.54 -3.02
N PRO A 561 -7.79 -10.15 -3.91
CA PRO A 561 -7.57 -10.08 -5.35
C PRO A 561 -7.75 -8.65 -5.87
N CYS A 562 -7.16 -8.37 -7.03
CA CYS A 562 -7.36 -7.10 -7.72
C CYS A 562 -8.81 -6.96 -8.20
N VAL A 563 -9.34 -5.75 -8.07
CA VAL A 563 -10.63 -5.38 -8.67
C VAL A 563 -10.55 -5.49 -10.20
N PRO A 564 -11.69 -5.67 -10.91
CA PRO A 564 -11.68 -5.82 -12.36
C PRO A 564 -10.87 -4.75 -13.08
N ASN A 565 -10.16 -5.14 -14.15
CA ASN A 565 -9.31 -4.27 -14.98
C ASN A 565 -8.11 -3.59 -14.28
N ALA A 566 -7.87 -3.82 -12.99
CA ALA A 566 -6.69 -3.37 -12.28
C ALA A 566 -5.60 -4.46 -12.29
N ARG A 567 -4.34 -4.05 -12.21
CA ARG A 567 -3.19 -4.94 -12.03
C ARG A 567 -2.33 -4.41 -10.91
N VAL A 568 -1.84 -5.34 -10.09
CA VAL A 568 -0.89 -5.04 -9.02
C VAL A 568 0.27 -6.02 -9.13
N TYR A 569 1.48 -5.47 -9.28
CA TYR A 569 2.71 -6.24 -9.27
C TYR A 569 3.46 -5.97 -7.96
N VAL A 570 4.25 -6.94 -7.51
CA VAL A 570 5.26 -6.74 -6.47
C VAL A 570 6.61 -6.89 -7.13
N THR A 571 7.39 -5.81 -7.19
CA THR A 571 8.58 -5.73 -8.04
C THR A 571 9.82 -5.29 -7.28
N ASP A 572 10.97 -5.53 -7.90
CA ASP A 572 12.25 -4.94 -7.53
C ASP A 572 12.39 -3.50 -8.07
N GLU A 573 13.58 -2.89 -7.90
CA GLU A 573 13.92 -1.57 -8.45
C GLU A 573 13.92 -1.48 -9.98
N HIS A 574 13.89 -2.61 -10.68
CA HIS A 574 13.88 -2.71 -12.14
C HIS A 574 12.48 -2.99 -12.71
N LEU A 575 11.44 -2.98 -11.85
CA LEU A 575 10.05 -3.29 -12.20
C LEU A 575 9.86 -4.74 -12.67
N GLU A 576 10.78 -5.65 -12.35
CA GLU A 576 10.58 -7.08 -12.56
C GLU A 576 9.89 -7.70 -11.33
N PRO A 577 8.94 -8.63 -11.52
CA PRO A 577 8.30 -9.32 -10.41
C PRO A 577 9.32 -10.07 -9.54
N VAL A 578 9.25 -9.87 -8.23
CA VAL A 578 10.06 -10.61 -7.26
C VAL A 578 9.52 -12.04 -7.10
N PRO A 579 10.32 -13.00 -6.57
CA PRO A 579 9.82 -14.32 -6.22
C PRO A 579 8.54 -14.25 -5.38
N LEU A 580 7.57 -15.15 -5.61
CA LEU A 580 6.42 -15.27 -4.72
C LEU A 580 6.90 -15.38 -3.27
N GLY A 581 6.31 -14.61 -2.36
CA GLY A 581 6.64 -14.55 -0.93
C GLY A 581 7.79 -13.61 -0.56
N ALA A 582 8.56 -13.12 -1.53
CA ALA A 582 9.59 -12.14 -1.30
C ALA A 582 8.99 -10.73 -1.15
N PRO A 583 9.55 -9.88 -0.27
CA PRO A 583 9.13 -8.49 -0.18
C PRO A 583 9.58 -7.70 -1.41
N GLY A 584 8.72 -6.81 -1.90
CA GLY A 584 9.02 -5.89 -2.99
C GLY A 584 8.10 -4.68 -2.98
N GLN A 585 8.35 -3.75 -3.90
CA GLN A 585 7.49 -2.57 -4.08
C GLN A 585 6.16 -2.97 -4.70
N ILE A 586 5.05 -2.54 -4.12
CA ILE A 586 3.72 -2.66 -4.74
C ILE A 586 3.59 -1.57 -5.80
N VAL A 587 3.35 -1.98 -7.04
CA VAL A 587 3.14 -1.09 -8.20
C VAL A 587 1.85 -1.43 -8.93
N PHE A 588 1.24 -0.43 -9.56
CA PHE A 588 -0.13 -0.50 -10.08
C PHE A 588 -0.17 -0.26 -11.57
N SER A 589 -1.03 -0.97 -12.29
CA SER A 589 -1.26 -0.80 -13.72
C SER A 589 -2.73 -1.03 -14.08
N GLY A 590 -3.12 -0.62 -15.29
CA GLY A 590 -4.47 -0.76 -15.82
C GLY A 590 -5.31 0.50 -15.66
N VAL A 591 -6.62 0.36 -15.85
CA VAL A 591 -7.56 1.49 -15.96
C VAL A 591 -7.68 2.31 -14.67
N CYS A 592 -7.27 1.74 -13.53
CA CYS A 592 -7.28 2.42 -12.24
C CYS A 592 -6.24 3.54 -12.15
N VAL A 593 -5.11 3.43 -12.87
CA VAL A 593 -4.00 4.37 -12.77
C VAL A 593 -4.37 5.73 -13.37
N GLY A 594 -4.30 6.77 -12.54
CA GLY A 594 -4.55 8.15 -12.90
C GLY A 594 -3.54 8.73 -13.89
N ARG A 595 -3.82 9.95 -14.38
CA ARG A 595 -3.01 10.63 -15.39
C ARG A 595 -1.68 11.15 -14.87
N GLY A 596 -1.61 11.45 -13.57
CA GLY A 596 -0.44 12.06 -12.94
C GLY A 596 -0.85 13.04 -11.85
N TYR A 597 0.06 13.95 -11.51
CA TYR A 597 -0.19 15.05 -10.59
C TYR A 597 -0.43 16.37 -11.33
N VAL A 598 -1.48 17.09 -10.95
CA VAL A 598 -1.87 18.35 -11.59
C VAL A 598 -0.76 19.40 -11.46
N ASN A 599 -0.36 19.98 -12.59
CA ASN A 599 0.68 20.99 -12.70
C ASN A 599 1.99 20.63 -11.97
N ASP A 600 2.35 19.33 -11.95
CA ASP A 600 3.56 18.82 -11.31
C ASP A 600 4.21 17.71 -12.16
N PRO A 601 4.87 18.08 -13.27
CA PRO A 601 5.48 17.13 -14.18
C PRO A 601 6.66 16.38 -13.55
N GLU A 602 7.36 16.99 -12.59
CA GLU A 602 8.51 16.37 -11.93
C GLU A 602 8.08 15.19 -11.06
N ARG A 603 7.14 15.39 -10.13
CA ARG A 603 6.62 14.28 -9.30
C ARG A 603 5.86 13.27 -10.15
N THR A 604 5.20 13.71 -11.23
CA THR A 604 4.54 12.80 -12.16
C THR A 604 5.55 11.85 -12.79
N ARG A 605 6.65 12.36 -13.36
CA ARG A 605 7.70 11.52 -13.97
C ARG A 605 8.38 10.55 -12.99
N LEU A 606 8.45 10.92 -11.71
CA LEU A 606 9.07 10.08 -10.67
C LEU A 606 8.15 8.95 -10.19
N ALA A 607 6.83 9.11 -10.28
CA ALA A 607 5.86 8.16 -9.72
C ALA A 607 5.02 7.44 -10.79
N PHE A 608 4.88 8.00 -11.99
CA PHE A 608 4.12 7.47 -13.10
C PHE A 608 5.05 7.19 -14.28
N GLY A 609 4.88 6.05 -14.91
CA GLY A 609 5.63 5.63 -16.09
C GLY A 609 4.82 4.70 -16.99
N ASP A 610 5.48 4.11 -17.96
CA ASP A 610 4.88 3.07 -18.80
C ASP A 610 5.03 1.70 -18.12
N ASP A 611 3.99 0.86 -18.22
CA ASP A 611 4.07 -0.53 -17.76
C ASP A 611 4.95 -1.34 -18.72
N PRO A 612 6.15 -1.80 -18.29
CA PRO A 612 7.06 -2.54 -19.17
C PRO A 612 6.50 -3.90 -19.61
N HIS A 613 5.49 -4.42 -18.89
CA HIS A 613 4.85 -5.70 -19.18
C HIS A 613 3.57 -5.53 -20.02
N ARG A 614 3.09 -4.30 -20.19
CA ARG A 614 1.87 -3.94 -20.93
C ARG A 614 2.06 -2.63 -21.71
N PRO A 615 2.66 -2.68 -22.92
CA PRO A 615 2.84 -1.49 -23.74
C PRO A 615 1.53 -0.70 -23.93
N GLY A 616 1.60 0.62 -23.71
CA GLY A 616 0.44 1.53 -23.80
C GLY A 616 -0.42 1.61 -22.53
N GLN A 617 -0.06 0.92 -21.44
CA GLN A 617 -0.67 1.11 -20.13
C GLN A 617 0.24 1.94 -19.23
N ARG A 618 -0.36 2.76 -18.36
CA ARG A 618 0.35 3.50 -17.31
C ARG A 618 0.67 2.59 -16.13
N LEU A 619 1.82 2.80 -15.52
CA LEU A 619 2.26 2.24 -14.26
C LEU A 619 2.36 3.34 -13.20
N TYR A 620 1.97 3.04 -11.96
CA TYR A 620 2.15 3.93 -10.81
C TYR A 620 2.93 3.25 -9.68
N GLN A 621 3.93 3.96 -9.14
CA GLN A 621 4.79 3.55 -8.03
C GLN A 621 4.42 4.31 -6.75
N GLY A 622 3.58 3.71 -5.90
CA GLY A 622 3.00 4.38 -4.73
C GLY A 622 3.86 4.41 -3.46
N GLY A 623 4.99 3.69 -3.45
CA GLY A 623 5.91 3.61 -2.30
C GLY A 623 5.54 2.59 -1.21
N ASP A 624 4.43 1.86 -1.40
CA ASP A 624 4.04 0.75 -0.54
C ASP A 624 4.90 -0.50 -0.82
N PHE A 625 5.13 -1.30 0.21
CA PHE A 625 5.85 -2.58 0.15
C PHE A 625 4.95 -3.72 0.58
N GLY A 626 5.09 -4.85 -0.11
CA GLY A 626 4.26 -6.02 0.12
C GLY A 626 4.87 -7.28 -0.46
N ARG A 627 4.08 -8.35 -0.49
CA ARG A 627 4.45 -9.61 -1.13
C ARG A 627 3.22 -10.37 -1.61
N TRP A 628 3.35 -11.05 -2.75
CA TRP A 628 2.38 -12.03 -3.21
C TRP A 628 2.71 -13.39 -2.61
N LEU A 629 1.81 -13.96 -1.82
CA LEU A 629 1.95 -15.35 -1.38
C LEU A 629 1.69 -16.33 -2.54
N PRO A 630 2.21 -17.57 -2.51
CA PRO A 630 2.00 -18.54 -3.58
C PRO A 630 0.53 -18.82 -3.94
N GLY A 631 -0.40 -18.61 -3.01
CA GLY A 631 -1.85 -18.72 -3.23
C GLY A 631 -2.52 -17.48 -3.84
N GLY A 632 -1.76 -16.50 -4.32
CA GLY A 632 -2.32 -15.28 -4.93
C GLY A 632 -2.94 -14.31 -3.92
N LYS A 633 -2.43 -14.29 -2.69
CA LYS A 633 -2.85 -13.35 -1.65
C LYS A 633 -1.79 -12.27 -1.45
N LEU A 634 -2.17 -11.01 -1.61
CA LEU A 634 -1.27 -9.87 -1.38
C LEU A 634 -1.23 -9.52 0.10
N GLU A 635 -0.04 -9.48 0.67
CA GLU A 635 0.19 -8.98 2.03
C GLU A 635 0.86 -7.61 1.99
N PHE A 636 0.33 -6.68 2.78
CA PHE A 636 0.95 -5.38 3.03
C PHE A 636 2.00 -5.49 4.14
N LEU A 637 3.22 -5.00 3.86
CA LEU A 637 4.34 -5.03 4.80
C LEU A 637 4.66 -3.65 5.37
N GLY A 638 4.25 -2.57 4.70
CA GLY A 638 4.46 -1.21 5.17
C GLY A 638 4.82 -0.26 4.03
N ARG A 639 5.41 0.88 4.40
CA ARG A 639 5.96 1.85 3.46
C ARG A 639 7.47 1.92 3.61
N ARG A 640 8.16 2.24 2.50
CA ARG A 640 9.60 2.52 2.52
C ARG A 640 9.92 3.94 3.00
N ASP A 641 8.98 4.87 2.83
CA ASP A 641 9.12 6.28 3.23
C ASP A 641 8.55 6.55 4.63
N ALA A 642 8.65 7.80 5.09
CA ALA A 642 8.19 8.24 6.40
C ALA A 642 6.68 8.56 6.45
N GLN A 643 5.91 8.18 5.42
CA GLN A 643 4.48 8.46 5.38
C GLN A 643 3.72 7.53 6.30
N VAL A 644 2.72 8.08 7.00
CA VAL A 644 1.93 7.34 8.00
C VAL A 644 0.44 7.46 7.72
N LYS A 645 -0.32 6.45 8.14
CA LYS A 645 -1.78 6.44 8.10
C LYS A 645 -2.28 6.54 9.55
N ILE A 646 -2.89 7.67 9.91
CA ILE A 646 -3.40 7.92 11.27
C ILE A 646 -4.88 8.25 11.16
N ARG A 647 -5.75 7.45 11.77
CA ARG A 647 -7.21 7.59 11.69
C ARG A 647 -7.70 7.60 10.23
N GLY A 648 -7.03 6.84 9.38
CA GLY A 648 -7.20 6.77 7.92
C GLY A 648 -6.72 7.98 7.12
N PHE A 649 -6.20 9.02 7.77
CA PHE A 649 -5.58 10.14 7.07
C PHE A 649 -4.18 9.74 6.61
N ARG A 650 -3.91 9.92 5.31
CA ARG A 650 -2.58 9.78 4.74
C ARG A 650 -1.78 11.05 5.06
N ILE A 651 -0.83 10.95 5.98
CA ILE A 651 -0.07 12.08 6.51
C ILE A 651 1.41 11.90 6.16
N GLU A 652 1.95 12.89 5.47
CA GLU A 652 3.40 13.01 5.25
C GLU A 652 4.00 13.74 6.44
N ILE A 653 4.82 13.04 7.23
CA ILE A 653 5.50 13.60 8.40
C ILE A 653 6.32 14.85 8.03
N GLY A 654 6.93 14.84 6.85
CA GLY A 654 7.67 15.99 6.32
C GLY A 654 6.83 17.26 6.12
N GLU A 655 5.52 17.17 5.84
CA GLU A 655 4.62 18.34 5.71
C GLU A 655 4.52 19.08 7.05
N ILE A 656 4.42 18.33 8.14
CA ILE A 656 4.34 18.90 9.50
C ILE A 656 5.71 19.43 9.94
N GLU A 657 6.78 18.69 9.64
CA GLU A 657 8.16 19.13 9.94
C GLU A 657 8.51 20.43 9.22
N ASN A 658 8.14 20.56 7.94
CA ASN A 658 8.36 21.80 7.18
C ASN A 658 7.52 22.96 7.72
N ALA A 659 6.27 22.70 8.14
CA ALA A 659 5.45 23.72 8.77
C ALA A 659 6.04 24.17 10.13
N LEU A 660 6.59 23.24 10.92
CA LEU A 660 7.29 23.56 12.18
C LEU A 660 8.51 24.46 11.94
N LEU A 661 9.30 24.17 10.90
CA LEU A 661 10.49 24.95 10.55
C LEU A 661 10.16 26.38 10.10
N ARG A 662 8.92 26.67 9.72
CA ARG A 662 8.45 28.03 9.37
C ARG A 662 8.02 28.86 10.59
N VAL A 663 7.98 28.28 11.79
CA VAL A 663 7.63 29.01 13.01
C VAL A 663 8.84 29.75 13.55
N ASP A 664 8.73 31.07 13.72
CA ASP A 664 9.78 31.90 14.30
C ASP A 664 10.24 31.36 15.67
N GLY A 665 11.54 31.11 15.80
CA GLY A 665 12.14 30.54 17.00
C GLY A 665 12.33 29.02 16.97
N VAL A 666 11.82 28.32 15.95
CA VAL A 666 12.17 26.93 15.66
C VAL A 666 13.38 26.88 14.74
N ARG A 667 14.42 26.13 15.13
CA ARG A 667 15.62 25.87 14.32
C ARG A 667 15.57 24.51 13.64
N ASP A 668 15.17 23.48 14.39
CA ASP A 668 15.04 22.11 13.91
C ASP A 668 13.70 21.55 14.36
N GLY A 669 13.04 20.74 13.54
CA GLY A 669 11.76 20.11 13.84
C GLY A 669 11.74 18.66 13.40
N ALA A 670 11.18 17.79 14.24
CA ALA A 670 10.93 16.39 13.93
C ALA A 670 9.55 15.98 14.45
N VAL A 671 8.85 15.15 13.70
CA VAL A 671 7.55 14.59 14.12
C VAL A 671 7.64 13.08 14.08
N VAL A 672 7.12 12.46 15.14
CA VAL A 672 7.04 11.02 15.30
C VAL A 672 5.60 10.61 15.60
N VAL A 673 5.31 9.34 15.39
CA VAL A 673 4.02 8.75 15.72
C VAL A 673 4.12 8.13 17.11
N GLY A 674 3.36 8.68 18.06
CA GLY A 674 3.20 8.12 19.41
C GLY A 674 2.01 7.15 19.46
N GLY A 675 2.05 6.18 20.38
CA GLY A 675 0.93 5.25 20.57
C GLY A 675 1.24 4.06 21.47
N ASP A 676 1.34 4.30 22.78
CA ASP A 676 1.28 3.21 23.79
C ASP A 676 0.59 3.64 25.11
N ASP A 677 -0.28 4.65 25.08
CA ASP A 677 -0.94 5.23 26.27
C ASP A 677 -2.47 5.04 26.30
N GLY A 678 -3.01 4.12 25.50
CA GLY A 678 -4.45 3.83 25.43
C GLY A 678 -5.30 4.89 24.70
N ARG A 679 -4.70 5.96 24.16
CA ARG A 679 -5.39 7.01 23.37
C ARG A 679 -5.36 6.77 21.85
N GLY A 680 -4.75 5.67 21.42
CA GLY A 680 -4.52 5.37 20.01
C GLY A 680 -3.37 6.16 19.39
N THR A 681 -3.09 5.86 18.13
CA THR A 681 -2.01 6.46 17.35
C THR A 681 -2.20 7.98 17.18
N HIS A 682 -1.16 8.76 17.47
CA HIS A 682 -1.18 10.23 17.39
C HIS A 682 0.18 10.83 17.00
N LEU A 683 0.20 12.11 16.65
CA LEU A 683 1.42 12.83 16.20
C LEU A 683 2.05 13.59 17.38
N VAL A 684 3.35 13.40 17.60
CA VAL A 684 4.13 14.13 18.61
C VAL A 684 5.22 14.93 17.90
N ALA A 685 5.25 16.24 18.14
CA ALA A 685 6.24 17.13 17.58
C ALA A 685 7.38 17.41 18.56
N PHE A 686 8.59 17.30 18.08
CA PHE A 686 9.83 17.64 18.76
C PHE A 686 10.48 18.80 18.01
N TYR A 687 10.94 19.81 18.73
CA TYR A 687 11.59 20.95 18.10
C TYR A 687 12.75 21.49 18.94
N SER A 688 13.69 22.16 18.28
CA SER A 688 14.76 22.90 18.94
C SER A 688 14.73 24.38 18.59
N GLY A 689 15.29 25.19 19.47
CA GLY A 689 15.29 26.65 19.38
C GLY A 689 16.01 27.26 20.59
N PRO A 690 16.29 28.57 20.59
CA PRO A 690 17.01 29.22 21.69
C PRO A 690 16.28 29.11 23.04
N ARG A 691 14.95 28.95 23.03
CA ARG A 691 14.09 28.76 24.19
C ARG A 691 12.83 27.99 23.79
N PRO A 692 12.14 27.33 24.75
CA PRO A 692 10.83 26.75 24.48
C PRO A 692 9.84 27.86 24.06
N LEU A 693 8.96 27.50 23.13
CA LEU A 693 7.82 28.30 22.70
C LEU A 693 6.56 27.78 23.41
N GLU A 694 5.61 28.68 23.64
CA GLU A 694 4.29 28.31 24.14
C GLU A 694 3.57 27.39 23.15
N THR A 695 2.94 26.33 23.65
CA THR A 695 2.27 25.34 22.81
C THR A 695 1.15 25.96 21.97
N ASP A 696 0.43 26.94 22.52
CA ASP A 696 -0.65 27.62 21.79
C ASP A 696 -0.13 28.44 20.61
N VAL A 697 1.09 29.00 20.70
CA VAL A 697 1.73 29.72 19.59
C VAL A 697 2.09 28.75 18.47
N LEU A 698 2.66 27.58 18.80
CA LEU A 698 2.96 26.53 17.83
C LEU A 698 1.69 26.03 17.14
N ARG A 699 0.63 25.76 17.92
CA ARG A 699 -0.66 25.31 17.37
C ARG A 699 -1.28 26.37 16.46
N ALA A 700 -1.26 27.63 16.85
CA ALA A 700 -1.80 28.73 16.05
C ALA A 700 -1.06 28.83 14.70
N ARG A 701 0.28 28.87 14.73
CA ARG A 701 1.10 29.00 13.51
C ARG A 701 1.00 27.79 12.58
N LEU A 702 1.01 26.58 13.13
CA LEU A 702 0.81 25.38 12.33
C LEU A 702 -0.59 25.34 11.71
N GLY A 703 -1.61 25.77 12.46
CA GLY A 703 -3.00 25.83 12.00
C GLY A 703 -3.26 26.83 10.87
N GLU A 704 -2.34 27.76 10.59
CA GLU A 704 -2.42 28.66 9.43
C GLU A 704 -2.22 27.90 8.10
N SER A 705 -1.51 26.76 8.11
CA SER A 705 -1.14 26.03 6.88
C SER A 705 -1.54 24.54 6.87
N LEU A 706 -1.65 23.93 8.06
CA LEU A 706 -2.00 22.52 8.22
C LEU A 706 -3.47 22.33 8.56
N PRO A 707 -4.14 21.31 8.01
CA PRO A 707 -5.49 20.93 8.41
C PRO A 707 -5.47 20.29 9.80
N ALA A 708 -6.61 20.35 10.50
CA ALA A 708 -6.72 19.90 11.90
C ALA A 708 -6.26 18.45 12.15
N TYR A 709 -6.43 17.54 11.18
CA TYR A 709 -6.01 16.14 11.32
C TYR A 709 -4.49 15.93 11.24
N MET A 710 -3.72 16.91 10.75
CA MET A 710 -2.26 16.88 10.74
C MET A 710 -1.63 17.53 11.98
N MET A 711 -2.44 18.10 12.88
CA MET A 711 -1.95 18.83 14.04
C MET A 711 -1.36 17.87 15.10
N PRO A 712 -0.11 18.08 15.56
CA PRO A 712 0.44 17.32 16.67
C PRO A 712 -0.39 17.46 17.95
N THR A 713 -0.52 16.37 18.71
CA THR A 713 -1.22 16.35 19.99
C THR A 713 -0.32 16.81 21.14
N ALA A 714 0.99 16.64 21.01
CA ALA A 714 1.99 17.08 21.99
C ALA A 714 3.21 17.73 21.32
N PHE A 715 3.86 18.64 22.05
CA PHE A 715 5.03 19.40 21.60
C PHE A 715 6.13 19.34 22.68
N HIS A 716 7.32 18.91 22.30
CA HIS A 716 8.47 18.78 23.20
C HIS A 716 9.64 19.61 22.69
N TRP A 717 10.11 20.54 23.52
CA TRP A 717 11.28 21.34 23.23
C TRP A 717 12.56 20.65 23.70
N HIS A 718 13.60 20.71 22.87
CA HIS A 718 14.96 20.32 23.21
C HIS A 718 15.94 21.42 22.85
N ALA A 719 17.03 21.57 23.61
CA ALA A 719 18.09 22.51 23.25
C ALA A 719 18.75 22.17 21.89
N ARG A 720 18.84 20.87 21.57
CA ARG A 720 19.21 20.30 20.27
C ARG A 720 18.52 18.95 20.12
N LEU A 721 18.11 18.60 18.90
CA LEU A 721 17.58 17.28 18.61
C LEU A 721 18.73 16.26 18.47
N PRO A 722 18.53 15.00 18.91
CA PRO A 722 19.52 13.94 18.78
C PRO A 722 19.78 13.66 17.31
N LEU A 723 21.03 13.37 16.95
CA LEU A 723 21.45 13.07 15.59
C LEU A 723 22.01 11.65 15.52
N THR A 724 21.76 10.98 14.41
CA THR A 724 22.42 9.73 14.00
C THR A 724 23.90 9.97 13.72
N GLY A 725 24.70 8.90 13.63
CA GLY A 725 26.13 8.98 13.23
C GLY A 725 26.37 9.66 11.86
N ASN A 726 25.33 9.78 11.03
CA ASN A 726 25.35 10.44 9.73
C ASN A 726 24.79 11.88 9.76
N GLY A 727 24.57 12.47 10.95
CA GLY A 727 24.16 13.87 11.13
C GLY A 727 22.69 14.18 10.85
N LYS A 728 21.83 13.17 10.63
CA LYS A 728 20.36 13.34 10.52
C LYS A 728 19.69 13.20 11.88
N ILE A 729 18.55 13.85 12.12
CA ILE A 729 17.79 13.71 13.38
C ILE A 729 17.43 12.24 13.64
N ASP A 730 17.80 11.72 14.81
CA ASP A 730 17.52 10.36 15.24
C ASP A 730 16.14 10.27 15.92
N LYS A 731 15.12 10.08 15.09
CA LYS A 731 13.72 9.97 15.54
C LYS A 731 13.46 8.79 16.48
N ARG A 732 14.31 7.75 16.49
CA ARG A 732 14.11 6.56 17.35
C ARG A 732 14.42 6.86 18.81
N THR A 733 15.26 7.86 19.07
CA THR A 733 15.67 8.28 20.41
C THR A 733 14.76 9.36 21.01
N LEU A 734 13.76 9.84 20.25
CA LEU A 734 12.81 10.86 20.69
C LEU A 734 11.58 10.26 21.39
N THR A 735 11.31 8.97 21.22
CA THR A 735 10.17 8.24 21.78
C THR A 735 10.58 7.33 22.92
#